data_AF-A0A497F463-F1
#
_entry.id   AF-A0A497F463-F1
#
_cell.length_a   1.000
_cell.length_b   1.000
_cell.length_c   1.000
_cell.angle_alpha   90.00
_cell.angle_beta   90.00
_cell.angle_gamma   90.00
#
_symmetry.space_group_name_H-M   'P 1'
#
loop_
_entity.id
_entity.type
_entity.pdbx_description
1 polymer ?
#
loop_
_entity_poly.entity_id
_entity_poly.type
_entity_poly.pdbx_seq_one_letter_code
_entity_poly.pdbx_strand_id
1 'polypeptide(L)'
;LKVREIEIGKRVLVIGGGIAGIQAALDLADSGCKVYLVERQPTIGGRMAQLSYTFPTDDCSLCILSPKMAAVYNHPNITLLTYSEVKSVEGHVGNFKVTIKVKPRYVDMAKCVACGKCAEKCPTKVPDEFNYGLRMRKAIYVPHEMAVPYKYLIDEEHCLYLTKGVCRLCEKVCPQGAINFEDKPKEITVTVDAIIVATGYDPFDATILEQYGYGKYANVIIAPQLERLVMPTGPTAGKVIRLSDGKIAKRIAFIQCVGSRDETIGRPNCSRICCMYAIKQAMILKRQDITRDVYIFYIDIRAFGKGFEEYYMRAQEMGVQFIRGKVAEIVEDPVTKNLIVRAEDTLTGRMLEMKFDLVVLSVGLVPSAGTEELAKILKITTGPGGFFLEAHPKYRPVDTLREGIFICGCAQGPKDICDTVAQASAAAGRALRLISQRKIIIEPIKAFVKEELCDGCGKCIDKCPLGAITIEDNVAKINEAICGGCGSCIPYCPRNAIDLKHYTEEQLIEEIKAVLASKKDGEIRVLAFFDDSCTYRAADLAGTSRLSYTDKVRIIRVPSSSRLTPKIILSAFKYGADAVFIGDCLPGGSPYHPKVLDAINDLMRKTRTKLRKYRIDARRIRFDTIAVDTAERLAKNLNDLVKMVERLGPLKPEERAKIKI
;
A
#
# COMPACT_ATOMS: atom_id res chain seq x y z
N LEU A 1 28.48 -14.69 18.03
CA LEU A 1 28.54 -13.72 16.91
C LEU A 1 28.79 -12.34 17.49
N LYS A 2 29.63 -11.51 16.84
CA LYS A 2 29.71 -10.09 17.21
C LYS A 2 28.41 -9.41 16.79
N VAL A 3 27.64 -8.94 17.77
CA VAL A 3 26.47 -8.09 17.53
C VAL A 3 26.97 -6.80 16.91
N ARG A 4 26.44 -6.42 15.75
CA ARG A 4 26.76 -5.15 15.09
C ARG A 4 25.65 -4.15 15.40
N GLU A 5 26.06 -2.94 15.74
CA GLU A 5 25.16 -1.84 16.07
C GLU A 5 25.34 -0.73 15.03
N ILE A 6 24.23 -0.11 14.62
CA ILE A 6 24.24 1.10 13.79
C ILE A 6 23.61 2.22 14.61
N GLU A 7 24.21 3.41 14.63
CA GLU A 7 23.58 4.59 15.23
C GLU A 7 22.37 5.05 14.43
N ILE A 8 21.32 5.46 15.13
CA ILE A 8 20.12 6.04 14.52
C ILE A 8 19.89 7.46 15.04
N GLY A 9 19.71 8.41 14.10
CA GLY A 9 19.37 9.79 14.39
C GLY A 9 17.87 10.00 14.62
N LYS A 10 17.46 11.28 14.70
CA LYS A 10 16.07 11.71 14.93
C LYS A 10 15.44 12.42 13.72
N ARG A 11 15.79 12.02 12.50
CA ARG A 11 15.31 12.64 11.25
C ARG A 11 14.30 11.72 10.59
N VAL A 12 13.11 12.20 10.27
CA VAL A 12 12.06 11.38 9.67
C VAL A 12 11.56 12.04 8.40
N LEU A 13 11.39 11.25 7.34
CA LEU A 13 10.68 11.68 6.14
C LEU A 13 9.22 11.23 6.22
N VAL A 14 8.29 12.13 5.97
CA VAL A 14 6.87 11.83 5.78
C VAL A 14 6.50 12.17 4.35
N ILE A 15 5.97 11.19 3.61
CA ILE A 15 5.62 11.31 2.19
C ILE A 15 4.09 11.40 2.05
N GLY A 16 3.59 12.57 1.69
CA GLY A 16 2.16 12.89 1.57
C GLY A 16 1.68 13.78 2.71
N GLY A 17 1.19 14.97 2.38
CA GLY A 17 0.68 16.00 3.28
C GLY A 17 -0.83 15.99 3.44
N GLY A 18 -1.48 14.83 3.32
CA GLY A 18 -2.87 14.66 3.77
C GLY A 18 -2.99 14.63 5.30
N ILE A 19 -4.21 14.49 5.84
CA ILE A 19 -4.44 14.42 7.30
C ILE A 19 -3.57 13.35 7.99
N ALA A 20 -3.31 12.22 7.32
CA ALA A 20 -2.42 11.17 7.81
C ALA A 20 -0.98 11.68 8.02
N GLY A 21 -0.37 12.25 6.98
CA GLY A 21 1.01 12.72 7.06
C GLY A 21 1.16 13.99 7.91
N ILE A 22 0.15 14.87 7.91
CA ILE A 22 0.07 16.01 8.83
C ILE A 22 0.12 15.52 10.28
N GLN A 23 -0.72 14.55 10.66
CA GLN A 23 -0.74 14.02 12.02
C GLN A 23 0.59 13.36 12.38
N ALA A 24 1.11 12.48 11.52
CA ALA A 24 2.37 11.80 11.76
C ALA A 24 3.55 12.78 11.90
N ALA A 25 3.58 13.83 11.08
CA ALA A 25 4.61 14.87 11.13
C ALA A 25 4.54 15.66 12.44
N LEU A 26 3.35 16.06 12.88
CA LEU A 26 3.16 16.77 14.15
C LEU A 26 3.59 15.91 15.34
N ASP A 27 3.09 14.67 15.45
CA ASP A 27 3.42 13.78 16.58
C ASP A 27 4.93 13.52 16.69
N LEU A 28 5.62 13.35 15.56
CA LEU A 28 7.06 13.18 15.51
C LEU A 28 7.80 14.46 15.89
N ALA A 29 7.36 15.60 15.38
CA ALA A 29 8.03 16.88 15.57
C ALA A 29 7.87 17.41 17.00
N ASP A 30 6.69 17.21 17.60
CA ASP A 30 6.39 17.49 19.01
C ASP A 30 7.19 16.55 19.94
N SER A 31 7.48 15.34 19.47
CA SER A 31 8.38 14.38 20.16
C SER A 31 9.88 14.68 19.96
N GLY A 32 10.22 15.81 19.32
CA GLY A 32 11.59 16.29 19.15
C GLY A 32 12.35 15.70 17.95
N CYS A 33 11.67 15.05 17.00
CA CYS A 33 12.28 14.64 15.73
C CYS A 33 12.31 15.79 14.73
N LYS A 34 13.36 15.84 13.90
CA LYS A 34 13.37 16.69 12.70
C LYS A 34 12.59 15.97 11.60
N VAL A 35 11.58 16.62 11.04
CA VAL A 35 10.69 16.01 10.04
C VAL A 35 10.82 16.74 8.72
N TYR A 36 11.00 15.98 7.64
CA TYR A 36 10.81 16.46 6.27
C TYR A 36 9.44 15.97 5.81
N LEU A 37 8.51 16.89 5.51
CA LEU A 37 7.19 16.54 4.98
C LEU A 37 7.14 16.89 3.50
N VAL A 38 7.08 15.88 2.64
CA VAL A 38 7.04 16.03 1.18
C VAL A 38 5.62 15.89 0.69
N GLU A 39 5.11 16.88 -0.02
CA GLU A 39 3.78 16.88 -0.63
C GLU A 39 3.87 17.17 -2.13
N ARG A 40 3.28 16.27 -2.93
CA ARG A 40 3.30 16.33 -4.39
C ARG A 40 2.56 17.55 -4.93
N GLN A 41 1.45 17.91 -4.30
CA GLN A 41 0.61 19.05 -4.66
C GLN A 41 1.19 20.36 -4.12
N PRO A 42 0.75 21.51 -4.65
CA PRO A 42 1.27 22.81 -4.19
C PRO A 42 0.83 23.18 -2.77
N THR A 43 -0.07 22.41 -2.16
CA THR A 43 -0.62 22.60 -0.81
C THR A 43 -0.75 21.26 -0.08
N ILE A 44 -0.64 21.29 1.24
CA ILE A 44 -1.06 20.18 2.12
C ILE A 44 -2.58 20.20 2.35
N GLY A 45 -3.11 19.18 3.01
CA GLY A 45 -4.52 18.99 3.36
C GLY A 45 -5.15 17.76 2.70
N GLY A 46 -4.66 17.37 1.52
CA GLY A 46 -5.11 16.18 0.78
C GLY A 46 -6.61 16.20 0.47
N ARG A 47 -7.22 15.02 0.34
CA ARG A 47 -8.65 14.86 0.01
C ARG A 47 -9.58 15.46 1.06
N MET A 48 -9.16 15.51 2.32
CA MET A 48 -9.95 16.07 3.42
C MET A 48 -10.25 17.56 3.20
N ALA A 49 -9.32 18.32 2.60
CA ALA A 49 -9.54 19.73 2.26
C ALA A 49 -10.65 19.95 1.21
N GLN A 50 -10.95 18.91 0.42
CA GLN A 50 -12.01 18.96 -0.61
C GLN A 50 -13.40 18.68 -0.04
N LEU A 51 -13.49 18.11 1.17
CA LEU A 51 -14.76 17.77 1.81
C LEU A 51 -15.45 19.01 2.38
N SER A 52 -16.78 18.99 2.37
CA SER A 52 -17.61 19.99 3.03
C SER A 52 -17.64 19.76 4.55
N TYR A 53 -18.22 18.64 4.96
CA TYR A 53 -18.36 18.19 6.34
C TYR A 53 -17.81 16.77 6.52
N THR A 54 -17.61 16.34 7.77
CA THR A 54 -17.10 15.02 8.11
C THR A 54 -18.11 14.25 8.96
N PHE A 55 -18.43 13.01 8.54
CA PHE A 55 -19.24 12.12 9.36
C PHE A 55 -18.41 11.56 10.54
N PRO A 56 -19.05 11.15 11.65
CA PRO A 56 -20.49 11.22 11.94
C PRO A 56 -20.90 12.53 12.66
N THR A 57 -19.95 13.43 12.91
CA THR A 57 -20.17 14.63 13.73
C THR A 57 -20.74 15.82 12.95
N ASP A 58 -20.63 15.80 11.62
CA ASP A 58 -20.94 16.93 10.74
C ASP A 58 -20.11 18.18 11.00
N ASP A 59 -18.90 18.02 11.53
CA ASP A 59 -17.94 19.11 11.62
C ASP A 59 -17.54 19.58 10.21
N CYS A 60 -17.35 20.88 10.05
CA CYS A 60 -16.73 21.40 8.83
C CYS A 60 -15.30 20.85 8.71
N SER A 61 -15.00 20.19 7.58
CA SER A 61 -13.72 19.51 7.38
C SER A 61 -12.53 20.46 7.52
N LEU A 62 -12.64 21.67 6.96
CA LEU A 62 -11.60 22.68 7.03
C LEU A 62 -11.44 23.27 8.44
N CYS A 63 -12.49 23.30 9.27
CA CYS A 63 -12.39 23.81 10.64
C CYS A 63 -11.47 22.95 11.51
N ILE A 64 -11.45 21.64 11.29
CA ILE A 64 -10.58 20.71 12.04
C ILE A 64 -9.23 20.47 11.33
N LEU A 65 -9.17 20.63 10.01
CA LEU A 65 -7.95 20.42 9.23
C LEU A 65 -7.03 21.65 9.20
N SER A 66 -7.59 22.85 8.99
CA SER A 66 -6.79 24.07 8.80
C SER A 66 -5.89 24.43 10.00
N PRO A 67 -6.29 24.24 11.27
CA PRO A 67 -5.38 24.46 12.40
C PRO A 67 -4.17 23.53 12.36
N LYS A 68 -4.36 22.27 11.95
CA LYS A 68 -3.25 21.30 11.81
C LYS A 68 -2.33 21.64 10.62
N MET A 69 -2.89 22.12 9.50
CA MET A 69 -2.10 22.61 8.37
C MET A 69 -1.23 23.81 8.79
N ALA A 70 -1.81 24.75 9.53
CA ALA A 70 -1.09 25.91 10.07
C ALA A 70 -0.02 25.49 11.09
N ALA A 71 -0.32 24.53 11.97
CA ALA A 71 0.65 24.00 12.93
C ALA A 71 1.85 23.39 12.21
N VAL A 72 1.63 22.56 11.19
CA VAL A 72 2.72 21.97 10.36
C VAL A 72 3.57 23.05 9.70
N TYR A 73 2.94 24.07 9.12
CA TYR A 73 3.65 25.13 8.40
C TYR A 73 4.55 25.98 9.31
N ASN A 74 4.14 26.18 10.57
CA ASN A 74 4.86 27.01 11.53
C ASN A 74 5.76 26.21 12.49
N HIS A 75 5.78 24.88 12.39
CA HIS A 75 6.49 24.05 13.35
C HIS A 75 8.02 24.11 13.14
N PRO A 76 8.84 24.44 14.16
CA PRO A 76 10.28 24.66 14.00
C PRO A 76 11.09 23.39 13.66
N ASN A 77 10.50 22.21 13.92
CA ASN A 77 11.10 20.93 13.56
C ASN A 77 10.58 20.32 12.26
N ILE A 78 9.63 20.97 11.56
CA ILE A 78 9.09 20.47 10.29
C ILE A 78 9.61 21.31 9.14
N THR A 79 10.30 20.67 8.21
CA THR A 79 10.63 21.24 6.89
C THR A 79 9.57 20.78 5.89
N LEU A 80 8.65 21.68 5.53
CA LEU A 80 7.59 21.41 4.57
C LEU A 80 8.07 21.64 3.13
N LEU A 81 8.07 20.59 2.33
CA LEU A 81 8.42 20.59 0.91
C LEU A 81 7.16 20.30 0.08
N THR A 82 6.38 21.34 -0.21
CA THR A 82 5.23 21.25 -1.14
C THR A 82 5.67 21.32 -2.59
N TYR A 83 4.81 20.87 -3.50
CA TYR A 83 5.10 20.74 -4.92
C TYR A 83 6.39 19.94 -5.18
N SER A 84 6.61 18.91 -4.37
CA SER A 84 7.85 18.12 -4.33
C SER A 84 7.55 16.64 -4.29
N GLU A 85 8.40 15.82 -4.91
CA GLU A 85 8.20 14.37 -5.04
C GLU A 85 9.49 13.62 -4.72
N VAL A 86 9.36 12.45 -4.11
CA VAL A 86 10.52 11.59 -3.84
C VAL A 86 10.93 10.88 -5.13
N LYS A 87 12.18 11.11 -5.56
CA LYS A 87 12.74 10.56 -6.80
C LYS A 87 13.50 9.25 -6.56
N SER A 88 14.31 9.18 -5.50
CA SER A 88 15.05 7.97 -5.15
C SER A 88 15.25 7.84 -3.65
N VAL A 89 15.32 6.59 -3.16
CA VAL A 89 15.63 6.26 -1.77
C VAL A 89 16.67 5.15 -1.74
N GLU A 90 17.83 5.49 -1.21
CA GLU A 90 18.97 4.59 -1.02
C GLU A 90 19.26 4.40 0.47
N GLY A 91 20.05 3.39 0.80
CA GLY A 91 20.43 3.08 2.18
C GLY A 91 19.42 2.21 2.93
N HIS A 92 19.49 2.29 4.25
CA HIS A 92 18.82 1.38 5.19
C HIS A 92 18.27 2.13 6.39
N VAL A 93 17.58 1.41 7.26
CA VAL A 93 17.09 1.94 8.54
C VAL A 93 18.19 2.70 9.29
N GLY A 94 17.89 3.92 9.74
CA GLY A 94 18.85 4.82 10.39
C GLY A 94 19.77 5.61 9.44
N ASN A 95 19.80 5.31 8.14
CA ASN A 95 20.63 6.04 7.18
C ASN A 95 20.07 5.96 5.75
N PHE A 96 18.85 6.43 5.55
CA PHE A 96 18.26 6.58 4.23
C PHE A 96 18.73 7.88 3.58
N LYS A 97 19.31 7.79 2.39
CA LYS A 97 19.61 8.94 1.55
C LYS A 97 18.48 9.11 0.55
N VAL A 98 17.73 10.20 0.66
CA VAL A 98 16.52 10.45 -0.11
C VAL A 98 16.72 11.65 -1.02
N THR A 99 16.50 11.46 -2.32
CA THR A 99 16.52 12.53 -3.32
C THR A 99 15.10 12.99 -3.59
N ILE A 100 14.85 14.28 -3.39
CA ILE A 100 13.55 14.92 -3.54
C ILE A 100 13.64 15.89 -4.72
N LYS A 101 12.75 15.72 -5.70
CA LYS A 101 12.59 16.64 -6.83
C LYS A 101 11.58 17.72 -6.43
N VAL A 102 12.02 18.96 -6.34
CA VAL A 102 11.17 20.14 -6.15
C VAL A 102 10.80 20.68 -7.52
N LYS A 103 9.50 20.71 -7.83
CA LYS A 103 9.01 21.23 -9.11
C LYS A 103 9.05 22.76 -9.12
N PRO A 104 9.33 23.39 -10.28
CA PRO A 104 9.38 24.85 -10.38
C PRO A 104 7.98 25.42 -10.17
N ARG A 105 7.85 26.40 -9.27
CA ARG A 105 6.58 27.10 -9.06
C ARG A 105 6.41 28.27 -10.02
N TYR A 106 7.51 28.71 -10.62
CA TYR A 106 7.64 29.94 -11.41
C TYR A 106 7.21 31.20 -10.64
N VAL A 107 7.17 31.10 -9.32
CA VAL A 107 6.79 32.14 -8.38
C VAL A 107 7.70 32.00 -7.15
N ASP A 108 8.41 33.07 -6.82
CA ASP A 108 9.20 33.18 -5.61
C ASP A 108 8.29 33.23 -4.37
N MET A 109 8.36 32.16 -3.57
CA MET A 109 7.54 31.97 -2.38
C MET A 109 7.80 33.03 -1.29
N ALA A 110 9.03 33.56 -1.21
CA ALA A 110 9.38 34.58 -0.21
C ALA A 110 8.78 35.94 -0.57
N LYS A 111 8.76 36.29 -1.87
CA LYS A 111 8.21 37.57 -2.35
C LYS A 111 6.70 37.57 -2.55
N CYS A 112 6.11 36.42 -2.86
CA CYS A 112 4.68 36.34 -3.18
C CYS A 112 3.80 36.60 -1.95
N VAL A 113 3.03 37.69 -1.96
CA VAL A 113 2.05 38.03 -0.90
C VAL A 113 0.63 37.53 -1.19
N ALA A 114 0.45 36.72 -2.24
CA ALA A 114 -0.82 36.14 -2.64
C ALA A 114 -1.99 37.14 -2.85
N CYS A 115 -1.71 38.32 -3.42
CA CYS A 115 -2.71 39.38 -3.65
C CYS A 115 -3.70 39.15 -4.81
N GLY A 116 -3.52 38.11 -5.64
CA GLY A 116 -4.47 37.75 -6.71
C GLY A 116 -4.43 38.53 -8.03
N LYS A 117 -3.81 39.71 -8.07
CA LYS A 117 -3.70 40.56 -9.29
C LYS A 117 -3.20 39.81 -10.54
N CYS A 118 -2.27 38.88 -10.36
CA CYS A 118 -1.72 38.09 -11.45
C CYS A 118 -2.74 37.10 -12.07
N ALA A 119 -3.61 36.51 -11.27
CA ALA A 119 -4.65 35.59 -11.74
C ALA A 119 -5.81 36.34 -12.41
N GLU A 120 -6.20 37.51 -11.90
CA GLU A 120 -7.22 38.36 -12.51
C GLU A 120 -6.90 38.70 -13.97
N LYS A 121 -5.62 38.95 -14.27
CA LYS A 121 -5.16 39.32 -15.62
C LYS A 121 -4.76 38.15 -16.49
N CYS A 122 -4.73 36.92 -15.96
CA CYS A 122 -4.37 35.74 -16.74
C CYS A 122 -5.48 35.40 -17.77
N PRO A 123 -5.17 35.33 -19.07
CA PRO A 123 -6.18 35.03 -20.10
C PRO A 123 -6.56 33.55 -20.16
N THR A 124 -5.66 32.63 -19.78
CA THR A 124 -5.91 31.19 -19.83
C THR A 124 -7.01 30.75 -18.88
N LYS A 125 -7.85 29.82 -19.32
CA LYS A 125 -8.82 29.09 -18.48
C LYS A 125 -8.46 27.60 -18.49
N VAL A 126 -8.36 26.99 -17.31
CA VAL A 126 -7.99 25.59 -17.12
C VAL A 126 -9.03 24.95 -16.18
N PRO A 127 -9.52 23.72 -16.42
CA PRO A 127 -10.38 23.04 -15.46
C PRO A 127 -9.74 22.95 -14.07
N ASP A 128 -10.48 23.29 -13.03
CA ASP A 128 -9.99 23.30 -11.65
C ASP A 128 -10.04 21.89 -11.04
N GLU A 129 -8.87 21.28 -10.83
CA GLU A 129 -8.71 19.92 -10.33
C GLU A 129 -9.21 19.77 -8.88
N PHE A 130 -9.06 20.82 -8.06
CA PHE A 130 -9.57 20.82 -6.69
C PHE A 130 -11.10 20.75 -6.67
N ASN A 131 -11.74 21.35 -7.67
CA ASN A 131 -13.19 21.35 -7.86
C ASN A 131 -13.68 20.31 -8.89
N TYR A 132 -12.87 19.31 -9.24
CA TYR A 132 -13.24 18.24 -10.19
C TYR A 132 -13.78 18.77 -11.54
N GLY A 133 -13.19 19.86 -12.04
CA GLY A 133 -13.56 20.47 -13.32
C GLY A 133 -14.87 21.27 -13.30
N LEU A 134 -15.55 21.40 -12.15
CA LEU A 134 -16.80 22.16 -12.03
C LEU A 134 -16.62 23.70 -12.12
N ARG A 135 -15.37 24.17 -12.04
CA ARG A 135 -14.97 25.56 -12.20
C ARG A 135 -13.76 25.61 -13.13
N MET A 136 -13.57 26.75 -13.80
CA MET A 136 -12.32 27.04 -14.49
C MET A 136 -11.42 27.90 -13.60
N ARG A 137 -10.19 27.45 -13.37
CA ARG A 137 -9.10 28.25 -12.81
C ARG A 137 -8.27 28.92 -13.91
N LYS A 138 -7.25 29.67 -13.50
CA LYS A 138 -6.27 30.32 -14.37
C LYS A 138 -4.98 29.49 -14.42
N ALA A 139 -4.09 29.80 -15.37
CA ALA A 139 -2.76 29.17 -15.42
C ALA A 139 -1.90 29.58 -14.21
N ILE A 140 -1.98 30.84 -13.77
CA ILE A 140 -1.44 31.26 -12.46
C ILE A 140 -2.56 31.24 -11.42
N TYR A 141 -2.41 30.43 -10.38
CA TYR A 141 -3.49 30.13 -9.43
C TYR A 141 -2.97 29.86 -8.03
N VAL A 142 -3.89 29.80 -7.06
CA VAL A 142 -3.70 29.17 -5.75
C VAL A 142 -4.60 27.93 -5.72
N PRO A 143 -4.17 26.79 -5.15
CA PRO A 143 -4.96 25.55 -5.20
C PRO A 143 -6.38 25.67 -4.65
N HIS A 144 -6.55 26.38 -3.51
CA HIS A 144 -7.84 26.71 -2.91
C HIS A 144 -7.67 27.83 -1.87
N GLU A 145 -8.77 28.37 -1.37
CA GLU A 145 -8.83 29.55 -0.50
C GLU A 145 -8.16 29.36 0.87
N MET A 146 -7.96 28.10 1.28
CA MET A 146 -7.34 27.71 2.56
C MET A 146 -6.02 26.95 2.35
N ALA A 147 -5.38 27.12 1.19
CA ALA A 147 -4.16 26.40 0.84
C ALA A 147 -3.02 26.75 1.80
N VAL A 148 -2.20 25.77 2.14
CA VAL A 148 -0.99 25.93 2.95
C VAL A 148 0.18 25.27 2.23
N PRO A 149 1.21 26.02 1.82
CA PRO A 149 1.33 27.48 1.91
C PRO A 149 0.33 28.22 1.00
N TYR A 150 -0.20 29.35 1.47
CA TYR A 150 -1.10 30.20 0.67
C TYR A 150 -0.29 31.07 -0.31
N LYS A 151 0.12 30.48 -1.44
CA LYS A 151 0.99 31.12 -2.43
C LYS A 151 0.58 30.73 -3.85
N TYR A 152 0.72 31.68 -4.78
CA TYR A 152 0.49 31.42 -6.20
C TYR A 152 1.57 30.54 -6.80
N LEU A 153 1.21 29.80 -7.84
CA LEU A 153 2.11 29.09 -8.74
C LEU A 153 1.61 29.19 -10.18
N ILE A 154 2.49 28.93 -11.15
CA ILE A 154 2.13 28.85 -12.57
C ILE A 154 2.11 27.39 -13.00
N ASP A 155 1.00 27.00 -13.62
CA ASP A 155 0.84 25.77 -14.36
C ASP A 155 1.59 25.86 -15.70
N GLU A 156 2.69 25.13 -15.82
CA GLU A 156 3.54 25.15 -17.00
C GLU A 156 2.88 24.60 -18.26
N GLU A 157 1.94 23.66 -18.13
CA GLU A 157 1.27 23.01 -19.26
C GLU A 157 0.29 23.96 -19.95
N HIS A 158 -0.26 24.93 -19.21
CA HIS A 158 -1.30 25.83 -19.71
C HIS A 158 -0.86 27.31 -19.78
N CYS A 159 0.34 27.64 -19.31
CA CYS A 159 0.87 29.01 -19.38
C CYS A 159 1.30 29.37 -20.80
N LEU A 160 0.72 30.44 -21.37
CA LEU A 160 1.06 30.90 -22.73
C LEU A 160 2.51 31.40 -22.87
N TYR A 161 3.17 31.79 -21.77
CA TYR A 161 4.59 32.12 -21.81
C TYR A 161 5.45 30.88 -21.92
N LEU A 162 5.24 29.91 -21.01
CA LEU A 162 6.10 28.73 -20.90
C LEU A 162 5.91 27.79 -22.09
N THR A 163 4.71 27.77 -22.68
CA THR A 163 4.42 26.93 -23.86
C THR A 163 4.70 27.62 -25.20
N LYS A 164 4.42 28.94 -25.33
CA LYS A 164 4.44 29.65 -26.61
C LYS A 164 5.30 30.92 -26.63
N GLY A 165 5.82 31.38 -25.50
CA GLY A 165 6.66 32.58 -25.40
C GLY A 165 5.95 33.93 -25.50
N VAL A 166 4.61 33.98 -25.54
CA VAL A 166 3.86 35.18 -26.01
C VAL A 166 3.24 36.06 -24.91
N CYS A 167 3.17 35.63 -23.65
CA CYS A 167 2.43 36.36 -22.60
C CYS A 167 3.28 36.64 -21.36
N ARG A 168 3.35 37.88 -20.85
CA ARG A 168 4.05 38.21 -19.58
C ARG A 168 3.20 39.08 -18.64
N LEU A 169 1.88 38.99 -18.77
CA LEU A 169 0.96 39.87 -18.02
C LEU A 169 1.08 39.69 -16.51
N CYS A 170 1.18 38.45 -16.02
CA CYS A 170 1.31 38.18 -14.58
C CYS A 170 2.58 38.78 -13.97
N GLU A 171 3.70 38.78 -14.72
CA GLU A 171 4.97 39.41 -14.32
C GLU A 171 4.80 40.93 -14.25
N LYS A 172 4.26 41.56 -15.30
CA LYS A 172 4.06 43.02 -15.38
C LYS A 172 3.17 43.59 -14.27
N VAL A 173 2.16 42.85 -13.83
CA VAL A 173 1.20 43.31 -12.81
C VAL A 173 1.57 42.92 -11.38
N CYS A 174 2.62 42.11 -11.19
CA CYS A 174 3.02 41.64 -9.87
C CYS A 174 3.81 42.75 -9.13
N PRO A 175 3.24 43.36 -8.06
CA PRO A 175 3.89 44.49 -7.40
C PRO A 175 5.19 44.08 -6.65
N GLN A 176 5.33 42.80 -6.29
CA GLN A 176 6.47 42.28 -5.53
C GLN A 176 7.57 41.71 -6.44
N GLY A 177 7.38 41.70 -7.77
CA GLY A 177 8.32 41.06 -8.69
C GLY A 177 8.55 39.58 -8.38
N ALA A 178 7.51 38.87 -7.92
CA ALA A 178 7.60 37.49 -7.48
C ALA A 178 7.55 36.46 -8.63
N ILE A 179 7.14 36.84 -9.84
CA ILE A 179 7.07 35.92 -10.98
C ILE A 179 8.48 35.63 -11.48
N ASN A 180 8.81 34.36 -11.66
CA ASN A 180 10.11 33.93 -12.16
C ASN A 180 9.95 32.78 -13.15
N PHE A 181 9.90 33.08 -14.45
CA PHE A 181 9.78 32.05 -15.50
C PHE A 181 11.04 31.21 -15.70
N GLU A 182 12.18 31.61 -15.13
CA GLU A 182 13.45 30.89 -15.22
C GLU A 182 13.63 29.88 -14.06
N ASP A 183 12.63 29.75 -13.18
CA ASP A 183 12.63 28.74 -12.13
C ASP A 183 12.71 27.33 -12.75
N LYS A 184 13.64 26.52 -12.26
CA LYS A 184 13.93 25.17 -12.79
C LYS A 184 13.67 24.12 -11.72
N PRO A 185 13.35 22.88 -12.09
CA PRO A 185 13.30 21.77 -11.15
C PRO A 185 14.62 21.66 -10.37
N LYS A 186 14.54 21.48 -9.04
CA LYS A 186 15.69 21.35 -8.16
C LYS A 186 15.69 19.96 -7.52
N GLU A 187 16.86 19.40 -7.28
CA GLU A 187 17.01 18.16 -6.54
C GLU A 187 17.67 18.46 -5.20
N ILE A 188 17.02 18.03 -4.13
CA ILE A 188 17.51 18.17 -2.76
C ILE A 188 17.74 16.77 -2.23
N THR A 189 18.92 16.53 -1.66
CA THR A 189 19.22 15.28 -0.98
C THR A 189 19.15 15.49 0.52
N VAL A 190 18.37 14.64 1.20
CA VAL A 190 18.28 14.63 2.66
C VAL A 190 18.61 13.23 3.19
N THR A 191 19.26 13.18 4.35
CA THR A 191 19.48 11.92 5.06
C THR A 191 18.47 11.82 6.19
N VAL A 192 17.72 10.71 6.24
CA VAL A 192 16.70 10.43 7.25
C VAL A 192 16.88 9.04 7.84
N ASP A 193 16.36 8.86 9.05
CA ASP A 193 16.50 7.67 9.87
C ASP A 193 15.30 6.73 9.74
N ALA A 194 14.12 7.28 9.45
CA ALA A 194 12.89 6.56 9.16
C ALA A 194 12.05 7.27 8.09
N ILE A 195 11.16 6.53 7.45
CA ILE A 195 10.25 7.02 6.41
C ILE A 195 8.81 6.58 6.74
N ILE A 196 7.84 7.50 6.65
CA ILE A 196 6.41 7.22 6.75
C ILE A 196 5.73 7.58 5.44
N VAL A 197 5.01 6.63 4.85
CA VAL A 197 4.26 6.82 3.60
C VAL A 197 2.78 7.05 3.92
N ALA A 198 2.27 8.20 3.47
CA ALA A 198 0.95 8.74 3.77
C ALA A 198 0.29 9.35 2.52
N THR A 199 0.55 8.79 1.34
CA THR A 199 0.16 9.34 0.03
C THR A 199 -1.35 9.33 -0.27
N GLY A 200 -2.15 8.70 0.59
CA GLY A 200 -3.60 8.73 0.51
C GLY A 200 -4.16 7.85 -0.61
N TYR A 201 -5.14 8.38 -1.33
CA TYR A 201 -5.93 7.64 -2.33
C TYR A 201 -6.44 8.58 -3.43
N ASP A 202 -6.87 8.00 -4.54
CA ASP A 202 -7.65 8.67 -5.57
C ASP A 202 -9.07 8.09 -5.69
N PRO A 203 -10.07 8.88 -6.08
CA PRO A 203 -11.40 8.35 -6.41
C PRO A 203 -11.33 7.39 -7.60
N PHE A 204 -12.12 6.32 -7.56
CA PHE A 204 -12.29 5.43 -8.71
C PHE A 204 -12.86 6.20 -9.91
N ASP A 205 -12.33 5.90 -11.10
CA ASP A 205 -12.81 6.45 -12.35
C ASP A 205 -14.09 5.73 -12.79
N ALA A 206 -15.23 6.40 -12.60
CA ALA A 206 -16.54 5.84 -12.92
C ALA A 206 -16.83 5.75 -14.43
N THR A 207 -15.99 6.33 -15.31
CA THR A 207 -16.20 6.23 -16.77
C THR A 207 -16.07 4.80 -17.28
N ILE A 208 -15.36 3.94 -16.55
CA ILE A 208 -15.20 2.50 -16.83
C ILE A 208 -16.55 1.75 -16.74
N LEU A 209 -17.50 2.25 -15.94
CA LEU A 209 -18.81 1.65 -15.75
C LEU A 209 -19.83 2.35 -16.65
N GLU A 210 -19.78 2.03 -17.94
CA GLU A 210 -20.61 2.64 -18.98
C GLU A 210 -22.11 2.60 -18.66
N GLN A 211 -22.57 1.55 -17.97
CA GLN A 211 -23.97 1.39 -17.56
C GLN A 211 -24.47 2.50 -16.63
N TYR A 212 -23.58 3.23 -15.97
CA TYR A 212 -23.95 4.38 -15.14
C TYR A 212 -23.84 5.72 -15.85
N GLY A 213 -23.26 5.77 -17.06
CA GLY A 213 -23.27 6.95 -17.92
C GLY A 213 -22.47 8.15 -17.40
N TYR A 214 -21.53 7.96 -16.47
CA TYR A 214 -20.64 9.04 -16.03
C TYR A 214 -19.73 9.50 -17.17
N GLY A 215 -19.60 10.82 -17.35
CA GLY A 215 -18.90 11.43 -18.49
C GLY A 215 -19.75 11.53 -19.77
N LYS A 216 -20.85 10.77 -19.88
CA LYS A 216 -21.82 10.85 -20.98
C LYS A 216 -23.01 11.74 -20.62
N TYR A 217 -23.59 11.54 -19.44
CA TYR A 217 -24.75 12.28 -18.96
C TYR A 217 -24.31 13.37 -17.98
N ALA A 218 -24.64 14.63 -18.28
CA ALA A 218 -24.19 15.76 -17.48
C ALA A 218 -24.70 15.72 -16.03
N ASN A 219 -25.88 15.13 -15.80
CA ASN A 219 -26.50 15.03 -14.47
C ASN A 219 -26.07 13.78 -13.66
N VAL A 220 -25.15 12.96 -14.21
CA VAL A 220 -24.49 11.90 -13.44
C VAL A 220 -23.16 12.45 -12.93
N ILE A 221 -23.04 12.59 -11.62
CA ILE A 221 -21.83 13.11 -10.96
C ILE A 221 -21.26 12.07 -10.00
N ILE A 222 -20.00 12.23 -9.62
CA ILE A 222 -19.39 11.44 -8.54
C ILE A 222 -19.56 12.14 -7.19
N ALA A 223 -19.61 11.37 -6.09
CA ALA A 223 -19.77 11.93 -4.75
C ALA A 223 -18.76 13.05 -4.38
N PRO A 224 -17.47 13.01 -4.80
CA PRO A 224 -16.56 14.14 -4.60
C PRO A 224 -16.97 15.43 -5.31
N GLN A 225 -17.63 15.36 -6.49
CA GLN A 225 -18.20 16.56 -7.13
C GLN A 225 -19.33 17.14 -6.29
N LEU A 226 -20.17 16.29 -5.69
CA LEU A 226 -21.22 16.75 -4.79
C LEU A 226 -20.66 17.48 -3.55
N GLU A 227 -19.54 17.02 -2.97
CA GLU A 227 -18.84 17.75 -1.89
C GLU A 227 -18.55 19.20 -2.27
N ARG A 228 -18.13 19.40 -3.52
CA ARG A 228 -17.81 20.74 -4.03
C ARG A 228 -19.07 21.56 -4.27
N LEU A 229 -20.14 20.95 -4.80
CA LEU A 229 -21.43 21.64 -5.02
C LEU A 229 -22.09 22.10 -3.70
N VAL A 230 -22.02 21.29 -2.64
CA VAL A 230 -22.62 21.64 -1.34
C VAL A 230 -21.77 22.63 -0.53
N MET A 231 -20.49 22.80 -0.89
CA MET A 231 -19.58 23.71 -0.19
C MET A 231 -19.92 25.18 -0.50
N PRO A 232 -20.10 26.06 0.51
CA PRO A 232 -20.37 27.48 0.27
C PRO A 232 -19.27 28.22 -0.50
N THR A 233 -18.01 27.81 -0.34
CA THR A 233 -16.87 28.32 -1.13
C THR A 233 -16.64 27.52 -2.41
N GLY A 234 -17.52 26.58 -2.72
CA GLY A 234 -17.48 25.76 -3.92
C GLY A 234 -17.94 26.48 -5.18
N PRO A 235 -17.86 25.81 -6.35
CA PRO A 235 -18.19 26.37 -7.67
C PRO A 235 -19.60 26.96 -7.77
N THR A 236 -20.56 26.44 -7.01
CA THR A 236 -21.98 26.82 -7.08
C THR A 236 -22.47 27.49 -5.79
N ALA A 237 -21.56 27.95 -4.94
CA ALA A 237 -21.86 28.62 -3.67
C ALA A 237 -22.86 27.84 -2.78
N GLY A 238 -22.67 26.52 -2.68
CA GLY A 238 -23.53 25.64 -1.89
C GLY A 238 -24.83 25.19 -2.56
N LYS A 239 -25.12 25.64 -3.80
CA LYS A 239 -26.32 25.26 -4.54
C LYS A 239 -26.09 23.95 -5.29
N VAL A 240 -26.89 22.94 -4.98
CA VAL A 240 -26.88 21.66 -5.70
C VAL A 240 -27.76 21.76 -6.93
N ILE A 241 -27.10 21.91 -8.08
CA ILE A 241 -27.71 22.12 -9.38
C ILE A 241 -27.43 20.96 -10.33
N ARG A 242 -28.29 20.81 -11.33
CA ARG A 242 -28.06 19.99 -12.51
C ARG A 242 -27.01 20.65 -13.40
N LEU A 243 -26.00 19.90 -13.82
CA LEU A 243 -24.94 20.45 -14.67
C LEU A 243 -25.39 20.67 -16.12
N SER A 244 -26.49 20.03 -16.54
CA SER A 244 -27.09 20.22 -17.87
C SER A 244 -27.75 21.58 -18.08
N ASP A 245 -28.54 22.06 -17.11
CA ASP A 245 -29.41 23.23 -17.27
C ASP A 245 -29.36 24.22 -16.09
N GLY A 246 -28.55 23.97 -15.07
CA GLY A 246 -28.35 24.85 -13.92
C GLY A 246 -29.50 24.89 -12.93
N LYS A 247 -30.57 24.11 -13.13
CA LYS A 247 -31.72 24.08 -12.21
C LYS A 247 -31.39 23.33 -10.92
N ILE A 248 -32.06 23.70 -9.83
CA ILE A 248 -31.90 23.02 -8.53
C ILE A 248 -32.40 21.57 -8.66
N ALA A 249 -31.56 20.62 -8.23
CA ALA A 249 -31.95 19.21 -8.18
C ALA A 249 -32.87 18.97 -6.96
N LYS A 250 -34.07 18.44 -7.20
CA LYS A 250 -35.06 18.13 -6.15
C LYS A 250 -35.08 16.66 -5.80
N ARG A 251 -35.00 15.79 -6.82
CA ARG A 251 -35.00 14.33 -6.66
C ARG A 251 -33.64 13.74 -7.00
N ILE A 252 -32.94 13.20 -5.99
CA ILE A 252 -31.53 12.82 -6.07
C ILE A 252 -31.36 11.34 -5.68
N ALA A 253 -30.63 10.58 -6.50
CA ALA A 253 -30.27 9.19 -6.20
C ALA A 253 -28.78 9.05 -5.92
N PHE A 254 -28.42 8.29 -4.88
CA PHE A 254 -27.06 7.83 -4.62
C PHE A 254 -26.94 6.35 -5.02
N ILE A 255 -25.88 6.02 -5.76
CA ILE A 255 -25.59 4.65 -6.15
C ILE A 255 -24.37 4.16 -5.38
N GLN A 256 -24.56 3.17 -4.51
CA GLN A 256 -23.49 2.62 -3.69
C GLN A 256 -22.63 1.62 -4.47
N CYS A 257 -21.44 1.33 -3.92
CA CYS A 257 -20.51 0.32 -4.43
C CYS A 257 -20.01 0.58 -5.87
N VAL A 258 -19.99 1.82 -6.35
CA VAL A 258 -19.45 2.14 -7.68
C VAL A 258 -17.93 1.96 -7.66
N GLY A 259 -17.40 0.99 -8.41
CA GLY A 259 -15.97 0.66 -8.40
C GLY A 259 -15.50 -0.09 -7.15
N SER A 260 -16.40 -0.80 -6.45
CA SER A 260 -16.08 -1.60 -5.25
C SER A 260 -17.06 -2.75 -5.11
N ARG A 261 -16.62 -3.88 -4.53
CA ARG A 261 -17.43 -5.11 -4.45
C ARG A 261 -17.97 -5.51 -5.83
N ASP A 262 -17.11 -5.41 -6.82
CA ASP A 262 -17.41 -5.73 -8.21
C ASP A 262 -16.28 -6.57 -8.81
N GLU A 263 -16.51 -7.88 -8.91
CA GLU A 263 -15.55 -8.84 -9.45
C GLU A 263 -15.36 -8.68 -10.96
N THR A 264 -16.34 -8.15 -11.68
CA THR A 264 -16.29 -8.02 -13.15
C THR A 264 -15.19 -7.06 -13.61
N ILE A 265 -14.81 -6.12 -12.75
CA ILE A 265 -13.71 -5.17 -12.96
C ILE A 265 -12.49 -5.46 -12.06
N GLY A 266 -12.43 -6.67 -11.46
CA GLY A 266 -11.31 -7.08 -10.60
C GLY A 266 -11.24 -6.35 -9.25
N ARG A 267 -12.36 -5.83 -8.74
CA ARG A 267 -12.43 -5.05 -7.50
C ARG A 267 -13.40 -5.64 -6.48
N PRO A 268 -13.15 -6.86 -5.95
CA PRO A 268 -14.05 -7.53 -4.98
C PRO A 268 -14.12 -6.82 -3.62
N ASN A 269 -13.15 -5.96 -3.30
CA ASN A 269 -13.02 -5.36 -1.99
C ASN A 269 -13.98 -4.17 -1.78
N CYS A 270 -14.32 -3.91 -0.51
CA CYS A 270 -15.11 -2.76 -0.11
C CYS A 270 -14.23 -1.52 0.12
N SER A 271 -14.71 -0.36 -0.31
CA SER A 271 -14.05 0.94 -0.07
C SER A 271 -14.36 1.56 1.30
N ARG A 272 -15.10 0.85 2.17
CA ARG A 272 -15.30 1.11 3.60
C ARG A 272 -16.06 2.38 3.99
N ILE A 273 -15.86 3.51 3.31
CA ILE A 273 -16.40 4.83 3.68
C ILE A 273 -17.60 5.28 2.85
N CYS A 274 -17.89 4.61 1.74
CA CYS A 274 -18.88 5.07 0.76
C CYS A 274 -20.33 5.06 1.25
N CYS A 275 -20.71 4.15 2.15
CA CYS A 275 -22.01 4.22 2.82
C CYS A 275 -22.12 5.48 3.67
N MET A 276 -21.09 5.79 4.46
CA MET A 276 -21.14 6.91 5.40
C MET A 276 -21.09 8.27 4.74
N TYR A 277 -20.24 8.50 3.73
CA TYR A 277 -20.27 9.80 3.06
C TYR A 277 -21.56 10.01 2.26
N ALA A 278 -22.18 8.96 1.72
CA ALA A 278 -23.44 9.07 0.98
C ALA A 278 -24.58 9.46 1.93
N ILE A 279 -24.65 8.80 3.10
CA ILE A 279 -25.58 9.16 4.18
C ILE A 279 -25.36 10.61 4.61
N LYS A 280 -24.11 11.02 4.81
CA LYS A 280 -23.76 12.40 5.16
C LYS A 280 -24.22 13.41 4.11
N GLN A 281 -23.90 13.16 2.84
CA GLN A 281 -24.31 14.03 1.74
C GLN A 281 -25.84 14.10 1.63
N ALA A 282 -26.54 12.97 1.79
CA ALA A 282 -28.01 12.93 1.81
C ALA A 282 -28.62 13.76 2.95
N MET A 283 -28.04 13.67 4.15
CA MET A 283 -28.48 14.49 5.29
C MET A 283 -28.23 15.98 5.06
N ILE A 284 -27.08 16.36 4.49
CA ILE A 284 -26.80 17.76 4.10
C ILE A 284 -27.85 18.26 3.11
N LEU A 285 -28.20 17.46 2.10
CA LEU A 285 -29.23 17.81 1.12
C LEU A 285 -30.59 18.06 1.78
N LYS A 286 -30.99 17.21 2.74
CA LYS A 286 -32.21 17.35 3.54
C LYS A 286 -32.19 18.55 4.49
N ARG A 287 -31.02 18.92 5.04
CA ARG A 287 -30.89 20.14 5.87
C ARG A 287 -31.02 21.42 5.05
N GLN A 288 -30.47 21.42 3.83
CA GLN A 288 -30.59 22.55 2.91
C GLN A 288 -32.03 22.72 2.42
N ASP A 289 -32.74 21.62 2.17
CA ASP A 289 -34.14 21.61 1.74
C ASP A 289 -34.79 20.28 2.15
N ILE A 290 -35.67 20.34 3.15
CA ILE A 290 -36.35 19.17 3.72
C ILE A 290 -37.30 18.49 2.72
N THR A 291 -37.76 19.24 1.71
CA THR A 291 -38.70 18.76 0.69
C THR A 291 -38.02 17.96 -0.42
N ARG A 292 -36.69 17.90 -0.45
CA ARG A 292 -35.95 17.09 -1.44
C ARG A 292 -36.21 15.60 -1.25
N ASP A 293 -36.40 14.92 -2.36
CA ASP A 293 -36.53 13.48 -2.40
C ASP A 293 -35.14 12.84 -2.60
N VAL A 294 -34.59 12.23 -1.54
CA VAL A 294 -33.24 11.66 -1.56
C VAL A 294 -33.30 10.16 -1.35
N TYR A 295 -32.71 9.40 -2.28
CA TYR A 295 -32.71 7.95 -2.29
C TYR A 295 -31.27 7.40 -2.30
N ILE A 296 -31.01 6.33 -1.57
CA ILE A 296 -29.74 5.61 -1.56
C ILE A 296 -29.98 4.16 -1.98
N PHE A 297 -29.45 3.78 -3.13
CA PHE A 297 -29.48 2.41 -3.66
C PHE A 297 -28.26 1.64 -3.18
N TYR A 298 -28.47 0.58 -2.41
CA TYR A 298 -27.40 -0.11 -1.69
C TYR A 298 -27.53 -1.64 -1.72
N ILE A 299 -26.42 -2.34 -1.43
CA ILE A 299 -26.42 -3.79 -1.18
C ILE A 299 -26.49 -4.04 0.34
N ASP A 300 -25.52 -3.47 1.06
CA ASP A 300 -25.48 -3.45 2.52
C ASP A 300 -25.09 -2.04 3.00
N ILE A 301 -25.70 -1.56 4.08
CA ILE A 301 -25.23 -0.37 4.79
C ILE A 301 -24.12 -0.80 5.75
N ARG A 302 -22.95 -0.17 5.62
CA ARG A 302 -21.75 -0.48 6.44
C ARG A 302 -21.44 0.68 7.38
N ALA A 303 -22.25 0.81 8.42
CA ALA A 303 -22.16 1.83 9.46
C ALA A 303 -21.47 1.29 10.72
N PHE A 304 -20.21 0.84 10.58
CA PHE A 304 -19.53 0.03 11.61
C PHE A 304 -18.75 0.82 12.68
N GLY A 305 -18.56 2.14 12.48
CA GLY A 305 -17.80 2.99 13.41
C GLY A 305 -18.63 3.44 14.61
N LYS A 306 -17.98 4.00 15.64
CA LYS A 306 -18.67 4.56 16.80
C LYS A 306 -19.60 5.70 16.35
N GLY A 307 -20.89 5.60 16.68
CA GLY A 307 -21.89 6.60 16.29
C GLY A 307 -22.38 6.48 14.84
N PHE A 308 -21.93 5.49 14.07
CA PHE A 308 -22.27 5.40 12.64
C PHE A 308 -23.67 4.84 12.41
N GLU A 309 -24.11 3.88 13.23
CA GLU A 309 -25.44 3.31 13.14
C GLU A 309 -26.50 4.34 13.53
N GLU A 310 -26.25 5.08 14.62
CA GLU A 310 -27.10 6.18 15.05
C GLU A 310 -27.16 7.30 14.00
N TYR A 311 -26.05 7.53 13.29
CA TYR A 311 -25.99 8.47 12.18
C TYR A 311 -26.81 7.99 10.96
N TYR A 312 -26.80 6.68 10.68
CA TYR A 312 -27.66 6.06 9.67
C TYR A 312 -29.14 6.18 10.04
N MET A 313 -29.52 5.85 11.28
CA MET A 313 -30.88 5.99 11.80
C MET A 313 -31.38 7.44 11.69
N ARG A 314 -30.55 8.42 12.07
CA ARG A 314 -30.88 9.84 11.93
C ARG A 314 -31.17 10.23 10.48
N ALA A 315 -30.46 9.67 9.51
CA ALA A 315 -30.75 9.93 8.10
C ALA A 315 -32.12 9.39 7.68
N GLN A 316 -32.52 8.22 8.20
CA GLN A 316 -33.86 7.66 7.98
C GLN A 316 -34.94 8.54 8.60
N GLU A 317 -34.73 9.03 9.82
CA GLU A 317 -35.63 9.98 10.51
C GLU A 317 -35.78 11.30 9.74
N MET A 318 -34.74 11.75 9.05
CA MET A 318 -34.77 12.91 8.15
C MET A 318 -35.47 12.62 6.80
N GLY A 319 -36.02 11.42 6.62
CA GLY A 319 -36.76 11.02 5.42
C GLY A 319 -35.87 10.65 4.23
N VAL A 320 -34.59 10.33 4.44
CA VAL A 320 -33.75 9.71 3.40
C VAL A 320 -34.24 8.29 3.15
N GLN A 321 -34.49 7.96 1.89
CA GLN A 321 -35.03 6.67 1.48
C GLN A 321 -33.90 5.70 1.14
N PHE A 322 -33.99 4.46 1.61
CA PHE A 322 -32.97 3.43 1.37
C PHE A 322 -33.58 2.26 0.60
N ILE A 323 -33.05 1.99 -0.60
CA ILE A 323 -33.53 0.92 -1.47
C ILE A 323 -32.44 -0.15 -1.56
N ARG A 324 -32.76 -1.37 -1.11
CA ARG A 324 -31.82 -2.48 -1.16
C ARG A 324 -31.83 -3.11 -2.55
N GLY A 325 -30.96 -2.63 -3.41
CA GLY A 325 -30.84 -3.06 -4.80
C GLY A 325 -29.57 -2.50 -5.44
N LYS A 326 -28.79 -3.37 -6.11
CA LYS A 326 -27.69 -2.90 -6.98
C LYS A 326 -28.32 -2.36 -8.25
N VAL A 327 -28.03 -1.11 -8.59
CA VAL A 327 -28.51 -0.49 -9.84
C VAL A 327 -27.93 -1.22 -11.03
N ALA A 328 -28.80 -1.61 -11.95
CA ALA A 328 -28.43 -2.28 -13.20
C ALA A 328 -27.88 -1.28 -14.22
N GLU A 329 -28.64 -0.20 -14.50
CA GLU A 329 -28.26 0.84 -15.46
C GLU A 329 -28.92 2.19 -15.16
N ILE A 330 -28.38 3.23 -15.79
CA ILE A 330 -28.91 4.59 -15.81
C ILE A 330 -29.12 5.02 -17.26
N VAL A 331 -30.32 5.51 -17.58
CA VAL A 331 -30.68 6.01 -18.91
C VAL A 331 -31.10 7.47 -18.81
N GLU A 332 -30.58 8.33 -19.68
CA GLU A 332 -31.00 9.73 -19.75
C GLU A 332 -32.21 9.89 -20.67
N ASP A 333 -33.23 10.64 -20.21
CA ASP A 333 -34.28 11.16 -21.07
C ASP A 333 -33.70 12.27 -21.97
N PRO A 334 -33.71 12.11 -23.31
CA PRO A 334 -33.03 13.03 -24.21
C PRO A 334 -33.64 14.45 -24.20
N VAL A 335 -34.91 14.59 -23.84
CA VAL A 335 -35.65 15.86 -23.82
C VAL A 335 -35.49 16.56 -22.48
N THR A 336 -35.82 15.86 -21.38
CA THR A 336 -35.83 16.49 -20.05
C THR A 336 -34.45 16.49 -19.39
N LYS A 337 -33.52 15.68 -19.88
CA LYS A 337 -32.22 15.38 -19.25
C LYS A 337 -32.34 14.75 -17.86
N ASN A 338 -33.53 14.25 -17.50
CA ASN A 338 -33.73 13.47 -16.29
C ASN A 338 -33.10 12.09 -16.44
N LEU A 339 -32.74 11.48 -15.31
CA LEU A 339 -32.08 10.19 -15.26
C LEU A 339 -33.05 9.14 -14.76
N ILE A 340 -33.19 8.06 -15.52
CA ILE A 340 -33.99 6.89 -15.21
C ILE A 340 -33.05 5.85 -14.61
N VAL A 341 -33.23 5.53 -13.34
CA VAL A 341 -32.47 4.52 -12.61
C VAL A 341 -33.27 3.22 -12.58
N ARG A 342 -32.67 2.13 -13.06
CA ARG A 342 -33.26 0.79 -13.06
C ARG A 342 -32.57 -0.10 -12.04
N ALA A 343 -33.34 -0.65 -11.11
CA ALA A 343 -32.83 -1.52 -10.06
C ALA A 343 -33.90 -2.52 -9.61
N GLU A 344 -33.50 -3.65 -9.07
CA GLU A 344 -34.39 -4.55 -8.34
C GLU A 344 -34.41 -4.13 -6.86
N ASP A 345 -35.59 -3.88 -6.30
CA ASP A 345 -35.75 -3.84 -4.84
C ASP A 345 -35.84 -5.27 -4.31
N THR A 346 -34.72 -5.74 -3.78
CA THR A 346 -34.56 -7.10 -3.29
C THR A 346 -35.41 -7.42 -2.06
N LEU A 347 -35.94 -6.40 -1.35
CA LEU A 347 -36.83 -6.63 -0.21
C LEU A 347 -38.27 -6.91 -0.66
N THR A 348 -38.67 -6.39 -1.82
CA THR A 348 -40.04 -6.59 -2.36
C THR A 348 -40.07 -7.50 -3.59
N GLY A 349 -38.91 -7.82 -4.17
CA GLY A 349 -38.78 -8.61 -5.40
C GLY A 349 -39.28 -7.88 -6.64
N ARG A 350 -39.39 -6.54 -6.59
CA ARG A 350 -39.95 -5.73 -7.69
C ARG A 350 -38.85 -5.02 -8.46
N MET A 351 -38.99 -5.00 -9.77
CA MET A 351 -38.20 -4.12 -10.63
C MET A 351 -38.70 -2.69 -10.50
N LEU A 352 -37.78 -1.78 -10.20
CA LEU A 352 -38.02 -0.35 -10.08
C LEU A 352 -37.44 0.38 -11.29
N GLU A 353 -38.24 1.31 -11.83
CA GLU A 353 -37.79 2.31 -12.79
C GLU A 353 -38.16 3.69 -12.24
N MET A 354 -37.16 4.45 -11.81
CA MET A 354 -37.38 5.70 -11.07
C MET A 354 -36.66 6.87 -11.75
N LYS A 355 -37.36 8.00 -11.89
CA LYS A 355 -36.85 9.24 -12.50
C LYS A 355 -36.23 10.18 -11.46
N PHE A 356 -35.04 10.69 -11.75
CA PHE A 356 -34.24 11.58 -10.90
C PHE A 356 -33.75 12.79 -11.67
N ASP A 357 -33.54 13.89 -10.95
CA ASP A 357 -32.92 15.11 -11.48
C ASP A 357 -31.40 14.98 -11.56
N LEU A 358 -30.81 14.30 -10.57
CA LEU A 358 -29.37 14.14 -10.40
C LEU A 358 -29.08 12.75 -9.84
N VAL A 359 -28.06 12.09 -10.38
CA VAL A 359 -27.56 10.82 -9.83
C VAL A 359 -26.12 11.01 -9.37
N VAL A 360 -25.85 10.54 -8.16
CA VAL A 360 -24.56 10.66 -7.48
C VAL A 360 -23.96 9.27 -7.32
N LEU A 361 -22.83 9.05 -7.98
CA LEU A 361 -22.09 7.80 -7.91
C LEU A 361 -21.18 7.81 -6.68
N SER A 362 -21.45 6.92 -5.73
CA SER A 362 -20.60 6.72 -4.57
C SER A 362 -19.38 5.86 -4.95
N VAL A 363 -18.43 6.53 -5.60
CA VAL A 363 -17.19 5.93 -6.10
C VAL A 363 -16.26 5.42 -5.00
N GLY A 364 -15.69 4.25 -5.25
CA GLY A 364 -14.70 3.63 -4.39
C GLY A 364 -13.36 4.36 -4.38
N LEU A 365 -12.44 3.84 -3.59
CA LEU A 365 -11.11 4.37 -3.39
C LEU A 365 -10.10 3.48 -4.13
N VAL A 366 -9.21 4.11 -4.90
CA VAL A 366 -8.07 3.47 -5.55
C VAL A 366 -6.76 3.97 -4.93
N PRO A 367 -5.65 3.22 -5.03
CA PRO A 367 -4.34 3.75 -4.66
C PRO A 367 -4.05 5.05 -5.38
N SER A 368 -3.38 5.99 -4.72
CA SER A 368 -3.00 7.26 -5.35
C SER A 368 -2.13 7.03 -6.59
N ALA A 369 -2.27 7.85 -7.62
CA ALA A 369 -1.42 7.81 -8.80
C ALA A 369 0.07 7.82 -8.40
N GLY A 370 0.89 6.95 -8.99
CA GLY A 370 2.31 6.79 -8.64
C GLY A 370 2.59 5.86 -7.46
N THR A 371 1.59 5.22 -6.84
CA THR A 371 1.80 4.26 -5.73
C THR A 371 2.75 3.13 -6.11
N GLU A 372 2.61 2.54 -7.30
CA GLU A 372 3.47 1.43 -7.76
C GLU A 372 4.92 1.89 -7.99
N GLU A 373 5.12 3.08 -8.56
CA GLU A 373 6.45 3.67 -8.75
C GLU A 373 7.11 3.96 -7.40
N LEU A 374 6.37 4.56 -6.45
CA LEU A 374 6.85 4.81 -5.10
C LEU A 374 7.17 3.51 -4.35
N ALA A 375 6.37 2.45 -4.55
CA ALA A 375 6.66 1.13 -3.99
C ALA A 375 8.00 0.57 -4.51
N LYS A 376 8.30 0.76 -5.81
CA LYS A 376 9.59 0.38 -6.41
C LYS A 376 10.74 1.21 -5.83
N ILE A 377 10.59 2.53 -5.74
CA ILE A 377 11.59 3.45 -5.15
C ILE A 377 11.91 3.05 -3.70
N LEU A 378 10.88 2.78 -2.90
CA LEU A 378 11.00 2.40 -1.50
C LEU A 378 11.32 0.92 -1.30
N LYS A 379 11.32 0.10 -2.36
CA LYS A 379 11.46 -1.37 -2.29
C LYS A 379 10.51 -2.00 -1.27
N ILE A 380 9.25 -1.56 -1.27
CA ILE A 380 8.15 -2.11 -0.44
C ILE A 380 7.08 -2.74 -1.33
N THR A 381 6.20 -3.53 -0.74
CA THR A 381 5.21 -4.36 -1.47
C THR A 381 3.83 -3.70 -1.50
N THR A 382 3.06 -3.98 -2.53
CA THR A 382 1.62 -3.66 -2.62
C THR A 382 0.77 -4.92 -2.51
N GLY A 383 -0.39 -4.82 -1.88
CA GLY A 383 -1.36 -5.91 -1.76
C GLY A 383 -2.22 -6.08 -3.03
N PRO A 384 -3.14 -7.06 -3.05
CA PRO A 384 -4.00 -7.35 -4.22
C PRO A 384 -4.86 -6.18 -4.71
N GLY A 385 -5.19 -5.22 -3.83
CA GLY A 385 -5.92 -4.00 -4.19
C GLY A 385 -5.05 -2.84 -4.70
N GLY A 386 -3.74 -3.06 -4.85
CA GLY A 386 -2.76 -2.06 -5.28
C GLY A 386 -2.28 -1.08 -4.20
N PHE A 387 -2.86 -1.12 -2.99
CA PHE A 387 -2.41 -0.33 -1.84
C PHE A 387 -1.13 -0.91 -1.23
N PHE A 388 -0.39 -0.13 -0.44
CA PHE A 388 0.80 -0.64 0.24
C PHE A 388 0.45 -1.73 1.25
N LEU A 389 1.26 -2.79 1.28
CA LEU A 389 1.07 -3.94 2.15
C LEU A 389 1.81 -3.74 3.48
N GLU A 390 1.10 -3.89 4.59
CA GLU A 390 1.68 -3.93 5.92
C GLU A 390 2.50 -5.22 6.15
N ALA A 391 3.42 -5.19 7.12
CA ALA A 391 4.23 -6.33 7.49
C ALA A 391 3.40 -7.47 8.08
N HIS A 392 2.37 -7.14 8.87
CA HIS A 392 1.41 -8.11 9.38
C HIS A 392 0.09 -7.42 9.75
N PRO A 393 -1.09 -7.93 9.31
CA PRO A 393 -2.38 -7.26 9.48
C PRO A 393 -2.75 -6.90 10.93
N LYS A 394 -2.35 -7.72 11.91
CA LYS A 394 -2.67 -7.54 13.34
C LYS A 394 -1.51 -6.96 14.18
N TYR A 395 -0.34 -7.61 14.18
CA TYR A 395 0.78 -7.24 15.04
C TYR A 395 1.58 -6.01 14.56
N ARG A 396 1.61 -5.77 13.25
CA ARG A 396 2.44 -4.72 12.62
C ARG A 396 1.66 -4.00 11.50
N PRO A 397 0.48 -3.42 11.79
CA PRO A 397 -0.45 -2.90 10.78
C PRO A 397 0.00 -1.60 10.10
N VAL A 398 1.09 -0.99 10.57
CA VAL A 398 1.67 0.26 10.03
C VAL A 398 3.13 0.09 9.66
N ASP A 399 3.75 -1.05 9.96
CA ASP A 399 5.12 -1.31 9.54
C ASP A 399 5.10 -1.93 8.14
N THR A 400 6.17 -1.76 7.38
CA THR A 400 6.42 -2.58 6.18
C THR A 400 7.46 -3.67 6.48
N LEU A 401 7.67 -4.57 5.52
CA LEU A 401 8.75 -5.58 5.61
C LEU A 401 10.14 -4.95 5.50
N ARG A 402 10.27 -3.74 4.94
CA ARG A 402 11.53 -2.99 4.96
C ARG A 402 11.58 -2.17 6.24
N GLU A 403 12.49 -2.56 7.14
CA GLU A 403 12.65 -1.88 8.42
C GLU A 403 12.93 -0.38 8.24
N GLY A 404 12.38 0.44 9.14
CA GLY A 404 12.45 1.89 9.06
C GLY A 404 11.46 2.54 8.11
N ILE A 405 10.71 1.77 7.32
CA ILE A 405 9.64 2.28 6.46
C ILE A 405 8.27 1.85 7.00
N PHE A 406 7.41 2.83 7.22
CA PHE A 406 6.06 2.69 7.77
C PHE A 406 5.02 3.23 6.77
N ILE A 407 3.78 2.78 6.89
CA ILE A 407 2.65 3.18 6.05
C ILE A 407 1.47 3.59 6.94
N CYS A 408 0.70 4.60 6.54
CA CYS A 408 -0.48 5.04 7.28
C CYS A 408 -1.54 5.70 6.39
N GLY A 409 -2.75 5.82 6.93
CA GLY A 409 -3.88 6.42 6.25
C GLY A 409 -4.34 5.59 5.05
N CYS A 410 -4.99 6.25 4.08
CA CYS A 410 -5.52 5.56 2.92
C CYS A 410 -4.46 4.96 1.98
N ALA A 411 -3.17 5.27 2.18
CA ALA A 411 -2.07 4.66 1.44
C ALA A 411 -1.98 3.14 1.67
N GLN A 412 -2.35 2.68 2.87
CA GLN A 412 -2.42 1.25 3.23
C GLN A 412 -3.75 0.61 2.78
N GLY A 413 -4.81 1.39 2.62
CA GLY A 413 -6.12 0.89 2.19
C GLY A 413 -7.29 1.78 2.65
N PRO A 414 -8.50 1.57 2.10
CA PRO A 414 -9.66 2.44 2.35
C PRO A 414 -10.03 2.53 3.84
N LYS A 415 -10.20 3.76 4.35
CA LYS A 415 -10.56 4.05 5.75
C LYS A 415 -11.05 5.49 5.91
N ASP A 416 -11.76 5.77 7.00
CA ASP A 416 -12.22 7.12 7.34
C ASP A 416 -11.14 7.97 8.03
N ILE A 417 -11.49 9.19 8.39
CA ILE A 417 -10.57 10.19 8.95
C ILE A 417 -10.11 9.79 10.36
N CYS A 418 -11.00 9.27 11.20
CA CYS A 418 -10.68 8.89 12.58
C CYS A 418 -9.64 7.77 12.59
N ASP A 419 -9.89 6.72 11.83
CA ASP A 419 -8.94 5.62 11.66
C ASP A 419 -7.62 6.07 11.03
N THR A 420 -7.69 7.01 10.08
CA THR A 420 -6.50 7.58 9.45
C THR A 420 -5.62 8.32 10.45
N VAL A 421 -6.22 9.17 11.29
CA VAL A 421 -5.50 9.92 12.34
C VAL A 421 -4.91 8.95 13.36
N ALA A 422 -5.68 7.97 13.82
CA ALA A 422 -5.19 6.96 14.75
C ALA A 422 -4.02 6.14 14.17
N GLN A 423 -4.12 5.73 12.90
CA GLN A 423 -3.06 4.98 12.22
C GLN A 423 -1.81 5.84 11.98
N ALA A 424 -1.96 7.14 11.73
CA ALA A 424 -0.85 8.07 11.60
C ALA A 424 -0.06 8.22 12.90
N SER A 425 -0.76 8.40 14.03
CA SER A 425 -0.13 8.41 15.36
C SER A 425 0.52 7.07 15.71
N ALA A 426 -0.08 5.95 15.30
CA ALA A 426 0.54 4.64 15.43
C ALA A 426 1.85 4.54 14.63
N ALA A 427 1.88 5.00 13.37
CA ALA A 427 3.09 5.01 12.55
C ALA A 427 4.18 5.92 13.14
N ALA A 428 3.82 7.11 13.65
CA ALA A 428 4.72 7.98 14.39
C ALA A 428 5.30 7.28 15.63
N GLY A 429 4.46 6.61 16.42
CA GLY A 429 4.89 5.82 17.59
C GLY A 429 5.84 4.68 17.23
N ARG A 430 5.61 3.98 16.12
CA ARG A 430 6.51 2.91 15.63
C ARG A 430 7.86 3.46 15.15
N ALA A 431 7.87 4.59 14.48
CA ALA A 431 9.09 5.30 14.11
C ALA A 431 9.85 5.81 15.35
N LEU A 432 9.14 6.40 16.32
CA LEU A 432 9.74 6.84 17.59
C LEU A 432 10.34 5.69 18.38
N ARG A 433 9.67 4.53 18.45
CA ARG A 433 10.22 3.33 19.08
C ARG A 433 11.60 3.00 18.52
N LEU A 434 11.73 2.99 17.20
CA LEU A 434 13.00 2.71 16.51
C LEU A 434 14.06 3.78 16.81
N ILE A 435 13.69 5.05 16.70
CA ILE A 435 14.59 6.20 16.91
C ILE A 435 15.05 6.33 18.36
N SER A 436 14.16 6.04 19.31
CA SER A 436 14.43 6.16 20.76
C SER A 436 15.52 5.21 21.25
N GLN A 437 15.75 4.10 20.54
CA GLN A 437 16.80 3.13 20.87
C GLN A 437 18.21 3.69 20.66
N ARG A 438 18.38 4.75 19.85
CA ARG A 438 19.66 5.36 19.41
C ARG A 438 20.62 4.43 18.67
N LYS A 439 20.43 3.12 18.80
CA LYS A 439 21.20 2.07 18.14
C LYS A 439 20.25 0.99 17.65
N ILE A 440 20.56 0.46 16.47
CA ILE A 440 19.86 -0.67 15.87
C ILE A 440 20.77 -1.87 15.92
N ILE A 441 20.28 -2.96 16.49
CA ILE A 441 20.97 -4.24 16.49
C ILE A 441 20.70 -4.93 15.15
N ILE A 442 21.76 -5.18 14.39
CA ILE A 442 21.65 -6.00 13.18
C ILE A 442 21.58 -7.47 13.61
N GLU A 443 20.49 -8.15 13.24
CA GLU A 443 20.40 -9.59 13.43
C GLU A 443 21.54 -10.32 12.70
N PRO A 444 22.21 -11.29 13.33
CA PRO A 444 23.46 -11.82 12.78
C PRO A 444 23.26 -12.85 11.65
N ILE A 445 22.02 -13.30 11.40
CA ILE A 445 21.67 -14.23 10.31
C ILE A 445 21.62 -13.44 8.99
N LYS A 446 22.79 -13.04 8.49
CA LYS A 446 22.95 -12.29 7.25
C LYS A 446 23.70 -13.09 6.21
N ALA A 447 23.36 -12.86 4.94
CA ALA A 447 24.08 -13.46 3.84
C ALA A 447 25.49 -12.84 3.74
N PHE A 448 26.47 -13.63 3.33
CA PHE A 448 27.85 -13.19 3.12
C PHE A 448 28.41 -13.79 1.83
N VAL A 449 29.46 -13.17 1.30
CA VAL A 449 30.13 -13.60 0.06
C VAL A 449 31.54 -14.06 0.39
N LYS A 450 31.91 -15.22 -0.15
CA LYS A 450 33.26 -15.78 -0.23
C LYS A 450 33.92 -15.17 -1.46
N GLU A 451 34.69 -14.10 -1.24
CA GLU A 451 35.23 -13.24 -2.30
C GLU A 451 36.10 -14.03 -3.28
N GLU A 452 36.82 -15.03 -2.78
CA GLU A 452 37.68 -15.93 -3.57
C GLU A 452 36.93 -16.81 -4.57
N LEU A 453 35.61 -16.98 -4.40
CA LEU A 453 34.76 -17.76 -5.31
C LEU A 453 33.91 -16.86 -6.22
N CYS A 454 33.80 -15.57 -5.93
CA CYS A 454 32.90 -14.67 -6.63
C CYS A 454 33.55 -14.16 -7.93
N ASP A 455 32.84 -14.29 -9.05
CA ASP A 455 33.26 -13.79 -10.37
C ASP A 455 32.47 -12.56 -10.83
N GLY A 456 31.74 -11.90 -9.92
CA GLY A 456 31.02 -10.66 -10.23
C GLY A 456 29.83 -10.81 -11.18
N CYS A 457 29.33 -12.02 -11.46
CA CYS A 457 28.32 -12.24 -12.51
C CYS A 457 26.94 -11.59 -12.29
N GLY A 458 26.68 -10.93 -11.15
CA GLY A 458 25.46 -10.15 -10.90
C GLY A 458 24.15 -10.93 -10.71
N LYS A 459 24.13 -12.25 -10.93
CA LYS A 459 22.89 -13.08 -10.88
C LYS A 459 22.14 -13.06 -9.55
N CYS A 460 22.80 -12.66 -8.46
CA CYS A 460 22.22 -12.56 -7.13
C CYS A 460 21.41 -11.28 -6.90
N ILE A 461 21.69 -10.19 -7.64
CA ILE A 461 21.11 -8.86 -7.43
C ILE A 461 19.59 -8.91 -7.60
N ASP A 462 19.11 -9.40 -8.75
CA ASP A 462 17.68 -9.48 -9.08
C ASP A 462 16.90 -10.46 -8.20
N LYS A 463 17.61 -11.34 -7.48
CA LYS A 463 17.01 -12.36 -6.60
C LYS A 463 16.92 -11.90 -5.15
N CYS A 464 17.56 -10.79 -4.80
CA CYS A 464 17.42 -10.19 -3.48
C CYS A 464 16.16 -9.34 -3.43
N PRO A 465 15.11 -9.75 -2.70
CA PRO A 465 13.85 -9.01 -2.71
C PRO A 465 13.94 -7.63 -2.06
N LEU A 466 14.89 -7.43 -1.15
CA LEU A 466 15.15 -6.17 -0.47
C LEU A 466 16.21 -5.32 -1.19
N GLY A 467 16.84 -5.86 -2.24
CA GLY A 467 17.90 -5.20 -3.00
C GLY A 467 19.11 -4.84 -2.12
N ALA A 468 19.58 -5.79 -1.32
CA ALA A 468 20.71 -5.67 -0.40
C ALA A 468 22.08 -5.95 -1.03
N ILE A 469 22.13 -6.33 -2.31
CA ILE A 469 23.33 -6.82 -2.98
C ILE A 469 23.77 -5.85 -4.07
N THR A 470 25.03 -5.46 -4.05
CA THR A 470 25.72 -4.63 -5.06
C THR A 470 26.93 -5.38 -5.62
N ILE A 471 27.47 -4.93 -6.76
CA ILE A 471 28.76 -5.37 -7.26
C ILE A 471 29.76 -4.23 -7.07
N GLU A 472 30.85 -4.53 -6.36
CA GLU A 472 31.95 -3.61 -6.07
C GLU A 472 33.25 -4.38 -6.33
N ASP A 473 34.21 -3.79 -7.04
CA ASP A 473 35.50 -4.43 -7.35
C ASP A 473 35.39 -5.85 -7.97
N ASN A 474 34.43 -6.03 -8.89
CA ASN A 474 34.11 -7.32 -9.52
C ASN A 474 33.66 -8.44 -8.56
N VAL A 475 33.30 -8.12 -7.32
CA VAL A 475 32.73 -9.07 -6.35
C VAL A 475 31.38 -8.58 -5.83
N ALA A 476 30.52 -9.52 -5.46
CA ALA A 476 29.26 -9.17 -4.82
C ALA A 476 29.48 -8.74 -3.36
N LYS A 477 28.90 -7.60 -2.98
CA LYS A 477 28.88 -7.11 -1.60
C LYS A 477 27.44 -7.11 -1.08
N ILE A 478 27.29 -7.49 0.19
CA ILE A 478 25.98 -7.59 0.85
C ILE A 478 25.90 -6.53 1.94
N ASN A 479 24.95 -5.61 1.80
CA ASN A 479 24.63 -4.66 2.84
C ASN A 479 23.86 -5.38 3.96
N GLU A 480 24.54 -5.68 5.06
CA GLU A 480 23.96 -6.39 6.21
C GLU A 480 22.78 -5.65 6.85
N ALA A 481 22.72 -4.32 6.75
CA ALA A 481 21.62 -3.52 7.29
C ALA A 481 20.33 -3.61 6.44
N ILE A 482 20.45 -3.99 5.16
CA ILE A 482 19.30 -4.23 4.26
C ILE A 482 18.96 -5.73 4.21
N CYS A 483 19.96 -6.60 4.36
CA CYS A 483 19.78 -8.04 4.20
C CYS A 483 18.80 -8.59 5.25
N GLY A 484 17.68 -9.14 4.81
CA GLY A 484 16.71 -9.76 5.71
C GLY A 484 17.16 -11.11 6.27
N GLY A 485 18.13 -11.79 5.63
CA GLY A 485 18.58 -13.12 6.07
C GLY A 485 17.79 -14.30 5.49
N CYS A 486 16.94 -14.09 4.47
CA CYS A 486 16.12 -15.18 3.90
C CYS A 486 16.94 -16.26 3.16
N GLY A 487 18.09 -15.89 2.58
CA GLY A 487 18.93 -16.80 1.80
C GLY A 487 18.52 -16.98 0.33
N SER A 488 17.52 -16.24 -0.17
CA SER A 488 16.98 -16.40 -1.54
C SER A 488 18.01 -16.23 -2.67
N CYS A 489 19.10 -15.51 -2.44
CA CYS A 489 20.17 -15.31 -3.42
C CYS A 489 21.09 -16.52 -3.59
N ILE A 490 21.19 -17.39 -2.56
CA ILE A 490 22.18 -18.47 -2.49
C ILE A 490 21.96 -19.53 -3.59
N PRO A 491 20.73 -20.03 -3.85
CA PRO A 491 20.49 -21.06 -4.86
C PRO A 491 20.78 -20.62 -6.30
N TYR A 492 21.02 -19.32 -6.52
CA TYR A 492 21.29 -18.73 -7.82
C TYR A 492 22.76 -18.41 -8.06
N CYS A 493 23.62 -18.53 -7.05
CA CYS A 493 25.04 -18.29 -7.19
C CYS A 493 25.71 -19.47 -7.92
N PRO A 494 26.19 -19.32 -9.16
CA PRO A 494 26.75 -20.45 -9.93
C PRO A 494 28.08 -20.94 -9.35
N ARG A 495 28.79 -20.09 -8.60
CA ARG A 495 30.07 -20.40 -7.96
C ARG A 495 29.95 -20.88 -6.51
N ASN A 496 28.73 -20.96 -5.97
CA ASN A 496 28.50 -21.18 -4.53
C ASN A 496 29.29 -20.20 -3.62
N ALA A 497 29.51 -18.98 -4.11
CA ALA A 497 30.22 -17.92 -3.41
C ALA A 497 29.37 -17.23 -2.34
N ILE A 498 28.04 -17.41 -2.33
CA ILE A 498 27.16 -16.78 -1.34
C ILE A 498 26.68 -17.83 -0.35
N ASP A 499 26.71 -17.50 0.94
CA ASP A 499 26.19 -18.36 2.00
C ASP A 499 25.49 -17.52 3.09
N LEU A 500 24.88 -18.16 4.09
CA LEU A 500 24.13 -17.52 5.18
C LEU A 500 24.80 -17.82 6.52
N LYS A 501 25.14 -16.77 7.29
CA LYS A 501 25.66 -16.93 8.65
C LYS A 501 24.66 -17.72 9.50
N HIS A 502 25.15 -18.65 10.32
CA HIS A 502 24.37 -19.61 11.14
C HIS A 502 23.60 -20.71 10.42
N TYR A 503 23.43 -20.61 9.11
CA TYR A 503 22.79 -21.63 8.29
C TYR A 503 23.65 -21.87 7.06
N THR A 504 24.95 -22.10 7.29
CA THR A 504 25.88 -22.39 6.19
C THR A 504 25.53 -23.71 5.54
N GLU A 505 25.93 -23.90 4.28
CA GLU A 505 25.61 -25.15 3.59
C GLU A 505 26.23 -26.35 4.31
N GLU A 506 27.44 -26.17 4.87
CA GLU A 506 28.13 -27.15 5.67
C GLU A 506 27.40 -27.47 6.98
N GLN A 507 27.00 -26.44 7.75
CA GLN A 507 26.24 -26.63 8.99
C GLN A 507 24.95 -27.43 8.76
N LEU A 508 24.18 -27.09 7.73
CA LEU A 508 22.95 -27.80 7.41
C LEU A 508 23.22 -29.24 6.98
N ILE A 509 24.30 -29.50 6.24
CA ILE A 509 24.68 -30.87 5.85
C ILE A 509 25.13 -31.70 7.07
N GLU A 510 25.88 -31.13 8.00
CA GLU A 510 26.27 -31.83 9.23
C GLU A 510 25.06 -32.09 10.14
N GLU A 511 24.12 -31.15 10.24
CA GLU A 511 22.86 -31.35 10.96
C GLU A 511 22.03 -32.48 10.33
N ILE A 512 21.95 -32.53 9.00
CA ILE A 512 21.31 -33.64 8.26
C ILE A 512 21.94 -34.99 8.64
N LYS A 513 23.28 -35.08 8.65
CA LYS A 513 23.99 -36.31 9.01
C LYS A 513 23.66 -36.72 10.44
N ALA A 514 23.75 -35.78 11.39
CA ALA A 514 23.49 -36.05 12.80
C ALA A 514 22.05 -36.52 13.05
N VAL A 515 21.07 -35.83 12.46
CA VAL A 515 19.64 -36.15 12.61
C VAL A 515 19.28 -37.51 12.01
N LEU A 516 19.99 -37.95 10.97
CA LEU A 516 19.75 -39.23 10.30
C LEU A 516 20.66 -40.36 10.77
N ALA A 517 21.68 -40.08 11.60
CA ALA A 517 22.65 -41.06 12.07
C ALA A 517 22.02 -42.22 12.86
N SER A 518 20.90 -41.96 13.56
CA SER A 518 20.20 -42.98 14.35
C SER A 518 19.27 -43.88 13.55
N LYS A 519 19.20 -43.72 12.22
CA LYS A 519 18.30 -44.49 11.36
C LYS A 519 18.75 -45.94 11.27
N LYS A 520 17.84 -46.89 11.56
CA LYS A 520 18.09 -48.33 11.39
C LYS A 520 17.85 -48.78 9.95
N ASP A 521 18.43 -49.91 9.57
CA ASP A 521 18.20 -50.47 8.25
C ASP A 521 16.73 -50.87 8.05
N GLY A 522 16.20 -50.63 6.85
CA GLY A 522 14.77 -50.81 6.53
C GLY A 522 13.80 -49.78 7.14
N GLU A 523 14.25 -48.90 8.06
CA GLU A 523 13.40 -47.86 8.64
C GLU A 523 13.06 -46.78 7.60
N ILE A 524 11.86 -46.21 7.68
CA ILE A 524 11.50 -45.04 6.87
C ILE A 524 11.74 -43.76 7.68
N ARG A 525 12.51 -42.83 7.09
CA ARG A 525 12.74 -41.50 7.65
C ARG A 525 12.37 -40.42 6.65
N VAL A 526 11.60 -39.43 7.12
CA VAL A 526 11.30 -38.22 6.37
C VAL A 526 12.01 -37.05 7.03
N LEU A 527 12.79 -36.30 6.26
CA LEU A 527 13.41 -35.09 6.75
C LEU A 527 12.54 -33.88 6.37
N ALA A 528 12.19 -33.05 7.33
CA ALA A 528 11.39 -31.85 7.12
C ALA A 528 12.23 -30.60 7.37
N PHE A 529 12.33 -29.71 6.38
CA PHE A 529 12.88 -28.37 6.56
C PHE A 529 11.74 -27.41 6.83
N PHE A 530 11.70 -26.83 8.03
CA PHE A 530 10.66 -25.91 8.45
C PHE A 530 11.22 -24.50 8.66
N ASP A 531 10.54 -23.52 8.08
CA ASP A 531 10.80 -22.12 8.39
C ASP A 531 10.49 -21.82 9.87
N ASP A 532 11.30 -20.95 10.48
CA ASP A 532 11.19 -20.57 11.89
C ASP A 532 9.92 -19.76 12.22
N SER A 533 9.31 -19.14 11.22
CA SER A 533 8.21 -18.19 11.40
C SER A 533 6.82 -18.83 11.44
N CYS A 534 6.55 -19.79 10.56
CA CYS A 534 5.22 -20.38 10.39
C CYS A 534 5.24 -21.88 10.58
N THR A 535 6.01 -22.61 9.78
CA THR A 535 5.88 -24.08 9.74
C THR A 535 6.38 -24.72 11.03
N TYR A 536 7.52 -24.26 11.57
CA TYR A 536 8.01 -24.78 12.84
C TYR A 536 7.03 -24.48 13.99
N ARG A 537 6.45 -23.28 14.01
CA ARG A 537 5.44 -22.90 15.00
C ARG A 537 4.15 -23.71 14.85
N ALA A 538 3.74 -24.05 13.62
CA ALA A 538 2.61 -24.94 13.39
C ALA A 538 2.90 -26.37 13.88
N ALA A 539 4.15 -26.84 13.79
CA ALA A 539 4.55 -28.12 14.37
C ALA A 539 4.55 -28.09 15.91
N ASP A 540 5.01 -26.99 16.52
CA ASP A 540 4.89 -26.78 17.98
C ASP A 540 3.42 -26.74 18.42
N LEU A 541 2.56 -26.08 17.64
CA LEU A 541 1.11 -26.07 17.89
C LEU A 541 0.52 -27.48 17.76
N ALA A 542 0.95 -28.26 16.77
CA ALA A 542 0.49 -29.64 16.62
C ALA A 542 0.87 -30.50 17.83
N GLY A 543 2.08 -30.34 18.35
CA GLY A 543 2.54 -31.01 19.56
C GLY A 543 1.77 -30.60 20.82
N THR A 544 1.63 -29.30 21.04
CA THR A 544 0.92 -28.76 22.22
C THR A 544 -0.59 -29.05 22.21
N SER A 545 -1.20 -29.08 21.03
CA SER A 545 -2.58 -29.51 20.81
C SER A 545 -2.78 -31.04 20.80
N ARG A 546 -1.72 -31.82 21.05
CA ARG A 546 -1.74 -33.30 21.08
C ARG A 546 -2.30 -33.93 19.80
N LEU A 547 -2.05 -33.30 18.64
CA LEU A 547 -2.44 -33.85 17.36
C LEU A 547 -1.62 -35.11 17.06
N SER A 548 -2.25 -36.11 16.44
CA SER A 548 -1.55 -37.34 16.05
C SER A 548 -0.75 -37.12 14.76
N TYR A 549 0.57 -37.21 14.85
CA TYR A 549 1.48 -37.19 13.71
C TYR A 549 2.58 -38.23 13.87
N THR A 550 3.11 -38.67 12.73
CA THR A 550 4.12 -39.72 12.64
C THR A 550 5.45 -39.36 13.32
N ASP A 551 6.03 -40.34 14.01
CA ASP A 551 7.36 -40.32 14.64
C ASP A 551 8.52 -40.54 13.64
N LYS A 552 8.20 -40.80 12.37
CA LYS A 552 9.16 -41.02 11.29
C LYS A 552 9.74 -39.73 10.70
N VAL A 553 9.20 -38.58 11.08
CA VAL A 553 9.67 -37.27 10.64
C VAL A 553 10.76 -36.74 11.57
N ARG A 554 11.77 -36.10 11.00
CA ARG A 554 12.76 -35.29 11.73
C ARG A 554 12.79 -33.89 11.17
N ILE A 555 12.84 -32.89 12.04
CA ILE A 555 12.75 -31.48 11.65
C ILE A 555 14.12 -30.84 11.73
N ILE A 556 14.51 -30.14 10.67
CA ILE A 556 15.62 -29.18 10.66
C ILE A 556 15.01 -27.80 10.43
N ARG A 557 15.42 -26.85 11.26
CA ARG A 557 14.92 -25.48 11.21
C ARG A 557 15.75 -24.66 10.23
N VAL A 558 15.08 -23.81 9.47
CA VAL A 558 15.72 -22.83 8.58
C VAL A 558 15.03 -21.47 8.75
N PRO A 559 15.72 -20.34 8.51
CA PRO A 559 15.08 -19.04 8.60
C PRO A 559 13.96 -18.92 7.56
N SER A 560 14.24 -19.31 6.32
CA SER A 560 13.27 -19.51 5.25
C SER A 560 13.68 -20.72 4.43
N SER A 561 12.72 -21.43 3.85
CA SER A 561 12.98 -22.51 2.90
C SER A 561 13.71 -22.03 1.65
N SER A 562 13.67 -20.72 1.35
CA SER A 562 14.45 -20.12 0.25
C SER A 562 15.97 -20.19 0.47
N ARG A 563 16.44 -20.46 1.69
CA ARG A 563 17.85 -20.76 1.97
C ARG A 563 18.30 -22.06 1.31
N LEU A 564 17.45 -23.07 1.19
CA LEU A 564 17.86 -24.41 0.79
C LEU A 564 18.42 -24.43 -0.65
N THR A 565 19.41 -25.29 -0.89
CA THR A 565 19.97 -25.54 -2.22
C THR A 565 19.61 -26.96 -2.67
N PRO A 566 19.63 -27.26 -3.98
CA PRO A 566 19.48 -28.64 -4.44
C PRO A 566 20.52 -29.57 -3.83
N LYS A 567 21.70 -29.05 -3.50
CA LYS A 567 22.78 -29.80 -2.85
C LYS A 567 22.38 -30.25 -1.44
N ILE A 568 21.90 -29.33 -0.59
CA ILE A 568 21.40 -29.65 0.75
C ILE A 568 20.29 -30.71 0.71
N ILE A 569 19.32 -30.57 -0.20
CA ILE A 569 18.22 -31.54 -0.31
C ILE A 569 18.72 -32.91 -0.78
N LEU A 570 19.65 -32.95 -1.74
CA LEU A 570 20.26 -34.21 -2.19
C LEU A 570 21.11 -34.86 -1.08
N SER A 571 21.77 -34.08 -0.24
CA SER A 571 22.49 -34.57 0.93
C SER A 571 21.55 -35.31 1.89
N ALA A 572 20.32 -34.81 2.11
CA ALA A 572 19.33 -35.52 2.92
C ALA A 572 19.06 -36.94 2.40
N PHE A 573 18.84 -37.10 1.09
CA PHE A 573 18.65 -38.41 0.48
C PHE A 573 19.91 -39.28 0.57
N LYS A 574 21.10 -38.70 0.37
CA LYS A 574 22.37 -39.45 0.47
C LYS A 574 22.58 -40.02 1.87
N TYR A 575 22.27 -39.25 2.91
CA TYR A 575 22.58 -39.59 4.30
C TYR A 575 21.48 -40.32 5.08
N GLY A 576 20.29 -40.54 4.49
CA GLY A 576 19.32 -41.45 5.11
C GLY A 576 17.85 -41.14 4.89
N ALA A 577 17.49 -39.96 4.38
CA ALA A 577 16.09 -39.60 4.18
C ALA A 577 15.48 -40.41 3.01
N ASP A 578 14.25 -40.88 3.19
CA ASP A 578 13.44 -41.55 2.16
C ASP A 578 12.47 -40.59 1.47
N ALA A 579 12.17 -39.47 2.12
CA ALA A 579 11.52 -38.31 1.55
C ALA A 579 11.95 -37.03 2.26
N VAL A 580 11.73 -35.90 1.60
CA VAL A 580 11.96 -34.56 2.12
C VAL A 580 10.66 -33.76 2.06
N PHE A 581 10.28 -33.16 3.18
CA PHE A 581 9.22 -32.17 3.25
C PHE A 581 9.87 -30.79 3.40
N ILE A 582 9.35 -29.79 2.69
CA ILE A 582 9.78 -28.39 2.79
C ILE A 582 8.52 -27.59 3.14
N GLY A 583 8.57 -26.86 4.24
CA GLY A 583 7.50 -25.98 4.68
C GLY A 583 7.97 -24.54 4.76
N ASP A 584 7.19 -23.62 4.20
CA ASP A 584 7.37 -22.18 4.40
C ASP A 584 6.01 -21.54 4.72
N CYS A 585 6.01 -20.26 5.06
CA CYS A 585 4.81 -19.49 5.32
C CYS A 585 3.91 -19.36 4.08
N LEU A 586 2.61 -19.17 4.31
CA LEU A 586 1.71 -18.61 3.29
C LEU A 586 2.19 -17.22 2.83
N PRO A 587 1.87 -16.82 1.57
CA PRO A 587 2.09 -15.45 1.12
C PRO A 587 1.50 -14.44 2.11
N GLY A 588 2.33 -13.49 2.58
CA GLY A 588 1.95 -12.49 3.59
C GLY A 588 2.00 -12.96 5.05
N GLY A 589 2.26 -14.25 5.31
CA GLY A 589 2.51 -14.79 6.65
C GLY A 589 3.99 -14.81 7.05
N SER A 590 4.90 -14.70 6.08
CA SER A 590 6.34 -14.70 6.30
C SER A 590 6.84 -13.33 6.79
N PRO A 591 7.85 -13.28 7.70
CA PRO A 591 8.59 -12.06 7.97
C PRO A 591 9.46 -11.63 6.78
N TYR A 592 9.62 -12.48 5.77
CA TYR A 592 10.36 -12.18 4.56
C TYR A 592 9.45 -11.76 3.41
N HIS A 593 10.04 -11.07 2.44
CA HIS A 593 9.33 -10.57 1.26
C HIS A 593 8.67 -11.72 0.45
N PRO A 594 7.41 -11.59 -0.02
CA PRO A 594 6.68 -12.67 -0.70
C PRO A 594 7.40 -13.35 -1.89
N LYS A 595 8.24 -12.60 -2.62
CA LYS A 595 9.13 -13.11 -3.69
C LYS A 595 10.06 -14.26 -3.27
N VAL A 596 10.25 -14.53 -1.97
CA VAL A 596 11.00 -15.73 -1.55
C VAL A 596 10.37 -17.03 -2.05
N LEU A 597 9.04 -17.04 -2.28
CA LEU A 597 8.33 -18.18 -2.85
C LEU A 597 8.79 -18.52 -4.27
N ASP A 598 9.19 -17.52 -5.07
CA ASP A 598 9.72 -17.76 -6.42
C ASP A 598 11.03 -18.57 -6.36
N ALA A 599 11.88 -18.26 -5.37
CA ALA A 599 13.12 -18.99 -5.13
C ALA A 599 12.85 -20.43 -4.70
N ILE A 600 11.85 -20.66 -3.84
CA ILE A 600 11.48 -21.99 -3.37
C ILE A 600 10.87 -22.83 -4.50
N ASN A 601 10.00 -22.23 -5.33
CA ASN A 601 9.43 -22.90 -6.49
C ASN A 601 10.51 -23.31 -7.50
N ASP A 602 11.49 -22.45 -7.76
CA ASP A 602 12.62 -22.78 -8.62
C ASP A 602 13.52 -23.88 -8.02
N LEU A 603 13.78 -23.80 -6.72
CA LEU A 603 14.49 -24.84 -5.97
C LEU A 603 13.81 -26.21 -6.12
N MET A 604 12.48 -26.27 -5.94
CA MET A 604 11.69 -27.49 -6.08
C MET A 604 11.79 -28.07 -7.49
N ARG A 605 11.67 -27.22 -8.52
CA ARG A 605 11.80 -27.62 -9.93
C ARG A 605 13.18 -28.18 -10.25
N LYS A 606 14.25 -27.48 -9.83
CA LYS A 606 15.64 -27.91 -10.03
C LYS A 606 15.91 -29.23 -9.31
N THR A 607 15.43 -29.37 -8.08
CA THR A 607 15.66 -30.58 -7.25
C THR A 607 14.95 -31.79 -7.83
N ARG A 608 13.67 -31.66 -8.22
CA ARG A 608 12.93 -32.75 -8.89
C ARG A 608 13.62 -33.21 -10.17
N THR A 609 14.19 -32.28 -10.94
CA THR A 609 14.96 -32.61 -12.14
C THR A 609 16.21 -33.41 -11.81
N LYS A 610 16.94 -33.04 -10.75
CA LYS A 610 18.12 -33.81 -10.30
C LYS A 610 17.75 -35.19 -9.76
N LEU A 611 16.68 -35.32 -8.98
CA LEU A 611 16.21 -36.62 -8.46
C LEU A 611 15.92 -37.63 -9.58
N ARG A 612 15.27 -37.17 -10.66
CA ARG A 612 15.02 -38.01 -11.85
C ARG A 612 16.30 -38.56 -12.47
N LYS A 613 17.39 -37.77 -12.50
CA LYS A 613 18.70 -38.23 -13.00
C LYS A 613 19.27 -39.39 -12.17
N TYR A 614 18.96 -39.44 -10.88
CA TYR A 614 19.35 -40.52 -9.98
C TYR A 614 18.32 -41.65 -9.88
N ARG A 615 17.27 -41.63 -10.72
CA ARG A 615 16.13 -42.57 -10.68
C ARG A 615 15.37 -42.59 -9.35
N ILE A 616 15.40 -41.49 -8.61
CA ILE A 616 14.63 -41.32 -7.38
C ILE A 616 13.27 -40.70 -7.72
N ASP A 617 12.19 -41.28 -7.21
CA ASP A 617 10.82 -40.80 -7.43
C ASP A 617 10.65 -39.37 -6.90
N ALA A 618 10.28 -38.43 -7.78
CA ALA A 618 10.10 -37.03 -7.46
C ALA A 618 8.94 -36.75 -6.50
N ARG A 619 8.04 -37.72 -6.25
CA ARG A 619 6.99 -37.64 -5.22
C ARG A 619 7.57 -37.69 -3.80
N ARG A 620 8.81 -38.16 -3.63
CA ARG A 620 9.56 -38.14 -2.36
C ARG A 620 9.97 -36.73 -1.93
N ILE A 621 9.70 -35.68 -2.72
CA ILE A 621 9.86 -34.29 -2.27
C ILE A 621 8.52 -33.54 -2.33
N ARG A 622 8.10 -33.00 -1.19
CA ARG A 622 6.86 -32.23 -1.04
C ARG A 622 7.17 -30.84 -0.52
N PHE A 623 6.53 -29.84 -1.11
CA PHE A 623 6.52 -28.47 -0.62
C PHE A 623 5.08 -28.09 -0.30
N ASP A 624 4.86 -27.41 0.81
CA ASP A 624 3.58 -26.81 1.15
C ASP A 624 3.80 -25.48 1.91
N THR A 625 2.85 -24.58 1.80
CA THR A 625 2.85 -23.30 2.50
C THR A 625 1.88 -23.33 3.67
N ILE A 626 2.39 -23.18 4.90
CA ILE A 626 1.67 -23.44 6.14
C ILE A 626 1.42 -22.13 6.89
N ALA A 627 0.24 -21.99 7.46
CA ALA A 627 -0.05 -20.98 8.49
C ALA A 627 0.00 -21.60 9.87
N VAL A 628 0.31 -20.80 10.89
CA VAL A 628 0.46 -21.28 12.28
C VAL A 628 -0.81 -21.99 12.77
N ASP A 629 -1.98 -21.48 12.44
CA ASP A 629 -3.30 -22.04 12.80
C ASP A 629 -3.70 -23.29 11.99
N THR A 630 -2.91 -23.68 10.98
CA THR A 630 -3.18 -24.86 10.13
C THR A 630 -2.40 -26.11 10.57
N ALA A 631 -2.12 -26.24 11.87
CA ALA A 631 -1.37 -27.36 12.45
C ALA A 631 -1.94 -28.75 12.09
N GLU A 632 -3.26 -28.90 12.05
CA GLU A 632 -3.92 -30.14 11.60
C GLU A 632 -3.59 -30.49 10.15
N ARG A 633 -3.56 -29.47 9.28
CA ARG A 633 -3.20 -29.65 7.87
C ARG A 633 -1.75 -30.07 7.72
N LEU A 634 -0.84 -29.47 8.50
CA LEU A 634 0.57 -29.87 8.54
C LEU A 634 0.71 -31.34 8.99
N ALA A 635 0.08 -31.71 10.11
CA ALA A 635 0.12 -33.09 10.62
C ALA A 635 -0.40 -34.10 9.59
N LYS A 636 -1.54 -33.79 8.95
CA LYS A 636 -2.10 -34.61 7.85
C LYS A 636 -1.11 -34.74 6.69
N ASN A 637 -0.53 -33.64 6.23
CA ASN A 637 0.38 -33.63 5.08
C ASN A 637 1.67 -34.42 5.33
N LEU A 638 2.19 -34.41 6.57
CA LEU A 638 3.32 -35.23 6.99
C LEU A 638 2.96 -36.71 7.02
N ASN A 639 1.83 -37.06 7.63
CA ASN A 639 1.33 -38.45 7.68
C ASN A 639 1.09 -39.00 6.27
N ASP A 640 0.49 -38.22 5.38
CA ASP A 640 0.23 -38.61 4.00
C ASP A 640 1.53 -38.79 3.20
N LEU A 641 2.56 -37.98 3.48
CA LEU A 641 3.87 -38.17 2.87
C LEU A 641 4.52 -39.47 3.36
N VAL A 642 4.47 -39.77 4.65
CA VAL A 642 5.00 -41.02 5.21
C VAL A 642 4.28 -42.24 4.64
N LYS A 643 2.94 -42.25 4.62
CA LYS A 643 2.14 -43.34 4.03
C LYS A 643 2.50 -43.57 2.55
N MET A 644 2.76 -42.50 1.81
CA MET A 644 3.17 -42.60 0.42
C MET A 644 4.57 -43.25 0.31
N VAL A 645 5.51 -42.87 1.17
CA VAL A 645 6.85 -43.47 1.20
C VAL A 645 6.81 -44.94 1.62
N GLU A 646 5.95 -45.31 2.57
CA GLU A 646 5.73 -46.71 2.97
C GLU A 646 5.32 -47.59 1.79
N ARG A 647 4.46 -47.07 0.90
CA ARG A 647 4.06 -47.77 -0.33
C ARG A 647 5.20 -47.86 -1.36
N LEU A 648 6.06 -46.86 -1.44
CA LEU A 648 7.21 -46.86 -2.35
C LEU A 648 8.41 -47.66 -1.82
N GLY A 649 8.42 -47.98 -0.53
CA GLY A 649 9.56 -48.56 0.17
C GLY A 649 10.69 -47.55 0.47
N PRO A 650 11.63 -47.90 1.36
CA PRO A 650 12.82 -47.09 1.63
C PRO A 650 13.77 -47.07 0.43
N LEU A 651 14.56 -45.99 0.30
CA LEU A 651 15.60 -45.92 -0.72
C LEU A 651 16.77 -46.86 -0.35
N LYS A 652 17.19 -47.67 -1.32
CA LYS A 652 18.25 -48.67 -1.13
C LYS A 652 19.63 -47.98 -0.99
N PRO A 653 20.57 -48.57 -0.24
CA PRO A 653 21.93 -48.03 -0.10
C PRO A 653 22.62 -47.73 -1.43
N GLU A 654 22.43 -48.60 -2.43
CA GLU A 654 22.98 -48.43 -3.78
C GLU A 654 22.43 -47.20 -4.53
N GLU A 655 21.16 -46.86 -4.31
CA GLU A 655 20.52 -45.68 -4.90
C GLU A 655 21.08 -44.40 -4.26
N ARG A 656 21.30 -44.44 -2.94
CA ARG A 656 21.90 -43.33 -2.19
C ARG A 656 23.35 -43.09 -2.59
N ALA A 657 24.13 -44.15 -2.80
CA ALA A 657 25.53 -44.07 -3.19
C ALA A 657 25.74 -43.37 -4.55
N LYS A 658 24.75 -43.41 -5.45
CA LYS A 658 24.78 -42.74 -6.76
C LYS A 658 24.67 -41.21 -6.64
N ILE A 659 24.18 -40.69 -5.52
CA ILE A 659 23.96 -39.26 -5.32
C ILE A 659 25.31 -38.54 -5.14
N LYS A 660 25.65 -37.70 -6.12
CA LYS A 660 26.80 -36.80 -6.05
C LYS A 660 26.34 -35.47 -5.45
N ILE A 661 26.99 -35.08 -4.35
CA ILE A 661 26.75 -33.82 -3.62
C ILE A 661 27.58 -32.73 -4.26
#